data_AF-A0A2T4VVA2-F1
#
_entry.id   AF-A0A2T4VVA2-F1
#
_cell.length_a   1.000
_cell.length_b   1.000
_cell.length_c   1.000
_cell.angle_alpha   90.00
_cell.angle_beta   90.00
_cell.angle_gamma   90.00
#
_symmetry.space_group_name_H-M   'P 1'
#
loop_
_entity.id
_entity.type
_entity.pdbx_description
1 polymer ?
#
loop_
_entity_poly.entity_id
_entity_poly.type
_entity_poly.pdbx_seq_one_letter_code
_entity_poly.pdbx_strand_id
1 'polypeptide(L)'
;MIKKVASTISALATAAGLCAAYPGVAEAQTPISQANTTIFGPRVYVFDPTMAAGDINNVANTVFTKMEANQFGTDRYALLFKPGTYNVTFNVGFYTHVAGLGQNPDDVNINGGVNVNAQWMPNANATCNFWRTLENFAVTPSNGVTRIAVSQAAPLRRLHVKGELHLFDFDANWNAGWASGGFLADSLVDSTVVPASQQQWLSRNSKWGSWSNAVWNMVFVGSVNTPAASWPDPPYTIVDRTPVIREKPYLYTSGGQYYVFVPDLQTNTQGTSWAAGPTPGQSLPISQFYIARPETDSAASLNSALSQGKHILFTPGVYSLNDTLRVNNANTILLGIGVPSLIPTSGTPAISVADVPGVKIGGMILEAGTVNSASLLEVGPTGSSIDHSANPTFLYDLTVRTGGAFPGRNDVGIKINSNNVVGDQLWLWRADHGESAFWNTNITKNGLVVNGKNVTIYGLFNEHHEEYQTLWNGNGGRVYFYQSEIPYDVPNQASWMNGAVNGYASYKIADTVTTHEAWGLGVYSYFRDAAVKLNTAIEAPNYPGIKIHHMTTIWLNGMAGSEITHVINNTGGRVYGSTPADAMRQTVAEYAGTGTPPPTDTQAPTAPANLTATAVSSSQINLSWGASTDNVGVTGYDIYRNGTLIGSSTTTSYSSTGLTASTTYSYTVKAKDAAGNVSAASNTASATTPAGSDTQAPTAPASLTATAVSSSQINLSWGASTDNVGVTGYDIYRNGTLIGSSTTTSYSNTGLTASTTYSYTVKAKDAAGNVSAASNTASATTQSSGGGTGSEFTYGASSVSSTQALTWFVPTGFTANYVIIHYSYPGLGQQNVTMTYNSGTGRWETPVNGLTSGVTLSYSFTYNKNGAQYDTPTYTWTKP
;
A
#
# COMPACT_ATOMS: atom_id res chain seq x y z
N MET A 1 -9.76 -53.98 30.36
CA MET A 1 -8.76 -54.95 29.87
C MET A 1 -8.19 -54.44 28.54
N ILE A 2 -6.85 -54.33 28.47
CA ILE A 2 -5.94 -54.44 27.30
C ILE A 2 -6.17 -53.44 26.13
N LYS A 3 -5.22 -52.67 25.59
CA LYS A 3 -3.87 -52.11 25.93
C LYS A 3 -3.51 -51.17 24.76
N LYS A 4 -2.71 -50.13 25.03
CA LYS A 4 -2.11 -49.16 24.08
C LYS A 4 -0.90 -49.73 23.28
N VAL A 5 -0.42 -48.92 22.31
CA VAL A 5 1.01 -48.65 21.88
C VAL A 5 1.38 -49.16 20.45
N ALA A 6 1.48 -48.27 19.45
CA ALA A 6 2.70 -47.72 18.74
C ALA A 6 3.01 -48.42 17.39
N SER A 7 3.67 -47.87 16.36
CA SER A 7 4.32 -46.58 16.07
C SER A 7 4.69 -46.51 14.57
N THR A 8 4.68 -45.28 14.03
CA THR A 8 5.50 -44.69 12.95
C THR A 8 6.51 -45.53 12.15
N ILE A 9 6.46 -45.40 10.82
CA ILE A 9 7.65 -45.34 9.93
C ILE A 9 7.44 -44.20 8.92
N SER A 10 8.41 -43.28 8.90
CA SER A 10 8.59 -42.23 7.89
C SER A 10 9.13 -42.82 6.58
N ALA A 11 8.65 -42.32 5.44
CA ALA A 11 9.36 -42.44 4.18
C ALA A 11 9.33 -41.12 3.43
N LEU A 12 10.50 -40.46 3.37
CA LEU A 12 10.84 -39.47 2.35
C LEU A 12 10.65 -40.11 0.97
N ALA A 13 9.93 -39.42 0.08
CA ALA A 13 10.02 -39.65 -1.36
C ALA A 13 10.06 -38.30 -2.08
N THR A 14 11.29 -37.84 -2.30
CA THR A 14 11.77 -37.12 -3.49
C THR A 14 10.74 -36.38 -4.36
N ALA A 15 10.87 -35.05 -4.34
CA ALA A 15 10.53 -34.18 -5.44
C ALA A 15 11.27 -34.63 -6.72
N ALA A 16 10.51 -35.05 -7.72
CA ALA A 16 10.95 -35.12 -9.11
C ALA A 16 9.81 -34.56 -9.96
N GLY A 17 10.11 -33.44 -10.62
CA GLY A 17 9.16 -32.73 -11.46
C GLY A 17 8.64 -33.60 -12.60
N LEU A 18 7.33 -33.63 -12.72
CA LEU A 18 6.66 -33.82 -13.99
C LEU A 18 5.88 -32.54 -14.22
N CYS A 19 6.48 -31.64 -15.01
CA CYS A 19 5.75 -30.60 -15.72
C CYS A 19 4.68 -31.30 -16.56
N ALA A 20 3.48 -31.44 -16.00
CA ALA A 20 2.29 -31.55 -16.81
C ALA A 20 2.16 -30.18 -17.49
N ALA A 21 2.66 -30.10 -18.72
CA ALA A 21 2.27 -29.04 -19.63
C ALA A 21 0.75 -29.12 -19.72
N TYR A 22 0.06 -28.24 -19.00
CA TYR A 22 -1.33 -27.96 -19.28
C TYR A 22 -1.39 -27.60 -20.76
N PRO A 23 -2.13 -28.33 -21.60
CA PRO A 23 -2.39 -27.83 -22.93
C PRO A 23 -3.00 -26.46 -22.74
N GLY A 24 -2.31 -25.44 -23.30
CA GLY A 24 -2.83 -24.09 -23.30
C GLY A 24 -4.26 -24.16 -23.81
N VAL A 25 -5.21 -23.76 -22.97
CA VAL A 25 -6.58 -23.56 -23.42
C VAL A 25 -6.46 -22.46 -24.46
N ALA A 26 -6.51 -22.85 -25.73
CA ALA A 26 -6.66 -21.90 -26.82
C ALA A 26 -7.94 -21.13 -26.51
N GLU A 27 -7.82 -19.85 -26.18
CA GLU A 27 -8.95 -18.95 -26.05
C GLU A 27 -9.76 -19.07 -27.35
N ALA A 28 -10.99 -19.58 -27.25
CA ALA A 28 -11.89 -19.60 -28.38
C ALA A 28 -12.00 -18.17 -28.92
N GLN A 29 -11.91 -18.01 -30.25
CA GLN A 29 -12.13 -16.72 -30.93
C GLN A 29 -13.49 -16.17 -30.52
N THR A 30 -13.49 -15.32 -29.51
CA THR A 30 -14.69 -14.71 -28.96
C THR A 30 -14.92 -13.41 -29.72
N PRO A 31 -16.16 -13.07 -30.11
CA PRO A 31 -16.43 -11.78 -30.72
C PRO A 31 -16.11 -10.67 -29.72
N ILE A 32 -14.97 -10.01 -29.92
CA ILE A 32 -14.50 -8.90 -29.08
C ILE A 32 -14.68 -7.62 -29.90
N SER A 33 -15.41 -6.65 -29.35
CA SER A 33 -15.52 -5.35 -30.00
C SER A 33 -14.21 -4.56 -29.89
N GLN A 34 -13.99 -3.63 -30.84
CA GLN A 34 -12.79 -2.78 -30.87
C GLN A 34 -12.55 -2.01 -29.55
N ALA A 35 -13.61 -1.63 -28.83
CA ALA A 35 -13.48 -0.85 -27.59
C ALA A 35 -12.79 -1.63 -26.45
N ASN A 36 -12.97 -2.95 -26.40
CA ASN A 36 -12.26 -3.84 -25.46
C ASN A 36 -10.75 -3.76 -25.74
N THR A 37 -10.33 -3.93 -26.99
CA THR A 37 -8.90 -3.99 -27.34
C THR A 37 -8.21 -2.62 -27.36
N THR A 38 -8.96 -1.53 -27.56
CA THR A 38 -8.38 -0.19 -27.77
C THR A 38 -8.51 0.75 -26.57
N ILE A 39 -9.64 0.76 -25.87
CA ILE A 39 -9.93 1.73 -24.81
C ILE A 39 -9.76 1.07 -23.44
N PHE A 40 -10.65 0.13 -23.12
CA PHE A 40 -10.85 -0.34 -21.75
C PHE A 40 -9.96 -1.52 -21.34
N GLY A 41 -9.32 -2.18 -22.29
CA GLY A 41 -8.47 -3.34 -22.02
C GLY A 41 -9.23 -4.66 -21.92
N PRO A 42 -8.50 -5.78 -21.80
CA PRO A 42 -8.97 -7.13 -22.10
C PRO A 42 -10.08 -7.65 -21.20
N ARG A 43 -10.25 -7.07 -20.00
CA ARG A 43 -11.23 -7.50 -18.99
C ARG A 43 -12.59 -6.80 -19.11
N VAL A 44 -12.77 -5.99 -20.15
CA VAL A 44 -14.02 -5.26 -20.41
C VAL A 44 -14.63 -5.75 -21.73
N TYR A 45 -15.67 -6.58 -21.63
CA TYR A 45 -16.41 -7.06 -22.78
C TYR A 45 -17.50 -6.05 -23.12
N VAL A 46 -17.43 -5.47 -24.32
CA VAL A 46 -18.49 -4.57 -24.82
C VAL A 46 -19.24 -5.28 -25.94
N PHE A 47 -20.49 -5.62 -25.68
CA PHE A 47 -21.40 -6.29 -26.61
C PHE A 47 -22.22 -5.27 -27.41
N ASP A 48 -22.43 -5.54 -28.68
CA ASP A 48 -23.34 -4.80 -29.56
C ASP A 48 -24.50 -5.70 -30.00
N PRO A 49 -25.67 -5.14 -30.35
CA PRO A 49 -26.87 -5.93 -30.63
C PRO A 49 -26.78 -6.79 -31.91
N THR A 50 -25.72 -6.66 -32.71
CA THR A 50 -25.49 -7.52 -33.88
C THR A 50 -24.73 -8.81 -33.55
N MET A 51 -24.14 -8.90 -32.35
CA MET A 51 -23.47 -10.11 -31.87
C MET A 51 -24.49 -11.23 -31.59
N ALA A 52 -24.12 -12.48 -31.92
CA ALA A 52 -24.99 -13.62 -31.68
C ALA A 52 -25.18 -13.87 -30.17
N ALA A 53 -26.42 -14.11 -29.76
CA ALA A 53 -26.77 -14.39 -28.36
C ALA A 53 -25.98 -15.56 -27.76
N GLY A 54 -25.69 -16.60 -28.57
CA GLY A 54 -24.86 -17.73 -28.16
C GLY A 54 -23.45 -17.30 -27.75
N ASP A 55 -22.84 -16.39 -28.49
CA ASP A 55 -21.48 -15.91 -28.19
C ASP A 55 -21.44 -15.04 -26.93
N ILE A 56 -22.44 -14.16 -26.77
CA ILE A 56 -22.58 -13.34 -25.56
C ILE A 56 -22.79 -14.23 -24.33
N ASN A 57 -23.70 -15.21 -24.41
CA ASN A 57 -23.91 -16.18 -23.33
C ASN A 57 -22.64 -16.98 -23.04
N ASN A 58 -21.91 -17.41 -24.06
CA ASN A 58 -20.65 -18.13 -23.87
C ASN A 58 -19.64 -17.29 -23.07
N VAL A 59 -19.42 -16.02 -23.43
CA VAL A 59 -18.55 -15.10 -22.68
C VAL A 59 -19.04 -14.95 -21.24
N ALA A 60 -20.31 -14.60 -21.06
CA ALA A 60 -20.89 -14.36 -19.74
C ALA A 60 -20.80 -15.61 -18.84
N ASN A 61 -21.07 -16.79 -19.39
CA ASN A 61 -20.98 -18.07 -18.68
C ASN A 61 -19.54 -18.47 -18.36
N THR A 62 -18.57 -18.17 -19.23
CA THR A 62 -17.15 -18.35 -18.95
C THR A 62 -16.70 -17.46 -17.78
N VAL A 63 -17.08 -16.18 -17.80
CA VAL A 63 -16.80 -15.25 -16.69
C VAL A 63 -17.47 -15.76 -15.41
N PHE A 64 -18.75 -16.13 -15.46
CA PHE A 64 -19.49 -16.64 -14.31
C PHE A 64 -18.84 -17.89 -13.73
N THR A 65 -18.52 -18.90 -14.55
CA THR A 65 -17.88 -20.15 -14.09
C THR A 65 -16.58 -19.87 -13.33
N LYS A 66 -15.82 -18.88 -13.79
CA LYS A 66 -14.59 -18.46 -13.12
C LYS A 66 -14.90 -17.73 -11.82
N MET A 67 -15.92 -16.88 -11.81
CA MET A 67 -16.20 -15.91 -10.74
C MET A 67 -17.24 -16.37 -9.70
N GLU A 68 -17.98 -17.46 -9.92
CA GLU A 68 -19.08 -17.88 -9.06
C GLU A 68 -18.65 -18.06 -7.60
N ALA A 69 -17.55 -18.80 -7.37
CA ALA A 69 -16.99 -19.06 -6.05
C ALA A 69 -15.65 -18.33 -5.80
N ASN A 70 -15.27 -17.37 -6.66
CA ASN A 70 -13.98 -16.68 -6.56
C ASN A 70 -14.00 -15.49 -5.59
N GLN A 71 -14.36 -15.75 -4.34
CA GLN A 71 -14.62 -14.71 -3.36
C GLN A 71 -13.40 -13.81 -3.11
N PHE A 72 -12.18 -14.34 -2.98
CA PHE A 72 -10.98 -13.55 -2.65
C PHE A 72 -9.95 -13.48 -3.79
N GLY A 73 -10.33 -13.87 -5.01
CA GLY A 73 -9.44 -13.78 -6.16
C GLY A 73 -9.21 -12.35 -6.64
N THR A 74 -8.23 -12.21 -7.53
CA THR A 74 -7.79 -10.91 -8.09
C THR A 74 -8.44 -10.59 -9.44
N ASP A 75 -9.15 -11.55 -10.03
CA ASP A 75 -9.88 -11.37 -11.27
C ASP A 75 -11.05 -10.39 -11.10
N ARG A 76 -11.25 -9.55 -12.11
CA ARG A 76 -12.28 -8.50 -12.19
C ARG A 76 -12.79 -8.43 -13.63
N TYR A 77 -14.09 -8.26 -13.84
CA TYR A 77 -14.67 -8.20 -15.19
C TYR A 77 -15.78 -7.15 -15.31
N ALA A 78 -15.91 -6.57 -16.51
CA ALA A 78 -17.07 -5.76 -16.88
C ALA A 78 -17.74 -6.32 -18.14
N LEU A 79 -19.05 -6.48 -18.09
CA LEU A 79 -19.93 -6.90 -19.18
C LEU A 79 -20.82 -5.71 -19.55
N LEU A 80 -20.49 -5.03 -20.64
CA LEU A 80 -21.11 -3.78 -21.06
C LEU A 80 -21.94 -4.00 -22.32
N PHE A 81 -23.19 -3.53 -22.33
CA PHE A 81 -24.14 -3.73 -23.42
C PHE A 81 -24.46 -2.40 -24.08
N LYS A 82 -24.15 -2.24 -25.37
CA LYS A 82 -24.56 -1.05 -26.14
C LYS A 82 -26.09 -0.94 -26.23
N PRO A 83 -26.65 0.24 -26.54
CA PRO A 83 -28.07 0.39 -26.81
C PRO A 83 -28.57 -0.63 -27.85
N GLY A 84 -29.67 -1.32 -27.53
CA GLY A 84 -30.19 -2.42 -28.35
C GLY A 84 -30.99 -3.44 -27.56
N THR A 85 -31.28 -4.57 -28.21
CA THR A 85 -32.00 -5.71 -27.62
C THR A 85 -31.15 -6.97 -27.72
N TYR A 86 -31.10 -7.73 -26.63
CA TYR A 86 -30.27 -8.92 -26.47
C TYR A 86 -31.12 -10.08 -25.94
N ASN A 87 -31.17 -11.20 -26.66
CA ASN A 87 -31.91 -12.39 -26.24
C ASN A 87 -31.00 -13.36 -25.48
N VAL A 88 -30.59 -13.00 -24.26
CA VAL A 88 -29.54 -13.68 -23.48
C VAL A 88 -29.97 -13.97 -22.06
N THR A 89 -29.43 -15.04 -21.47
CA THR A 89 -29.69 -15.40 -20.07
C THR A 89 -28.40 -15.91 -19.45
N PHE A 90 -27.95 -15.25 -18.39
CA PHE A 90 -26.68 -15.57 -17.75
C PHE A 90 -26.69 -15.22 -16.26
N ASN A 91 -25.73 -15.79 -15.53
CA ASN A 91 -25.53 -15.54 -14.11
C ASN A 91 -24.32 -14.60 -13.89
N VAL A 92 -24.28 -13.92 -12.75
CA VAL A 92 -23.25 -12.93 -12.40
C VAL A 92 -22.56 -13.34 -11.10
N GLY A 93 -21.26 -13.59 -11.17
CA GLY A 93 -20.41 -14.02 -10.06
C GLY A 93 -19.78 -12.85 -9.30
N PHE A 94 -18.78 -13.15 -8.47
CA PHE A 94 -17.98 -12.14 -7.79
C PHE A 94 -17.26 -11.20 -8.77
N TYR A 95 -17.04 -9.98 -8.33
CA TYR A 95 -16.29 -8.92 -9.02
C TYR A 95 -16.65 -8.70 -10.49
N THR A 96 -17.94 -8.82 -10.78
CA THR A 96 -18.47 -8.65 -12.13
C THR A 96 -19.41 -7.45 -12.15
N HIS A 97 -19.11 -6.48 -13.00
CA HIS A 97 -19.99 -5.35 -13.27
C HIS A 97 -20.74 -5.59 -14.58
N VAL A 98 -22.07 -5.65 -14.53
CA VAL A 98 -22.93 -5.70 -15.72
C VAL A 98 -23.60 -4.35 -15.89
N ALA A 99 -23.41 -3.71 -17.04
CA ALA A 99 -24.05 -2.43 -17.29
C ALA A 99 -24.55 -2.24 -18.73
N GLY A 100 -25.66 -1.53 -18.87
CA GLY A 100 -26.08 -0.97 -20.13
C GLY A 100 -25.41 0.37 -20.41
N LEU A 101 -25.03 0.61 -21.66
CA LEU A 101 -24.40 1.82 -22.17
C LEU A 101 -25.41 2.77 -22.83
N GLY A 102 -26.69 2.64 -22.46
CA GLY A 102 -27.76 3.58 -22.78
C GLY A 102 -27.68 4.86 -21.96
N GLN A 103 -28.36 5.91 -22.40
CA GLN A 103 -28.57 7.05 -21.51
C GLN A 103 -29.59 6.68 -20.42
N ASN A 104 -30.59 5.88 -20.79
CA ASN A 104 -31.61 5.35 -19.89
C ASN A 104 -31.62 3.81 -19.89
N PRO A 105 -32.18 3.18 -18.85
CA PRO A 105 -32.23 1.72 -18.76
C PRO A 105 -32.93 1.04 -19.95
N ASP A 106 -34.03 1.62 -20.43
CA ASP A 106 -34.80 1.07 -21.57
C ASP A 106 -34.10 1.18 -22.93
N ASP A 107 -32.96 1.87 -23.03
CA ASP A 107 -32.15 1.86 -24.25
C ASP A 107 -31.45 0.51 -24.44
N VAL A 108 -31.29 -0.29 -23.38
CA VAL A 108 -30.63 -1.61 -23.38
C VAL A 108 -31.61 -2.65 -22.82
N ASN A 109 -32.15 -3.50 -23.69
CA ASN A 109 -33.14 -4.50 -23.32
C ASN A 109 -32.55 -5.91 -23.35
N ILE A 110 -32.43 -6.54 -22.18
CA ILE A 110 -32.02 -7.94 -22.05
C ILE A 110 -33.28 -8.80 -21.90
N ASN A 111 -33.68 -9.47 -22.98
CA ASN A 111 -34.78 -10.42 -22.99
C ASN A 111 -34.24 -11.81 -22.63
N GLY A 112 -34.50 -12.26 -21.41
CA GLY A 112 -33.99 -13.53 -20.92
C GLY A 112 -33.77 -13.54 -19.42
N GLY A 113 -32.61 -13.14 -18.94
CA GLY A 113 -32.36 -13.03 -17.50
C GLY A 113 -30.94 -12.61 -17.14
N VAL A 114 -30.82 -11.76 -16.13
CA VAL A 114 -29.54 -11.41 -15.50
C VAL A 114 -29.67 -11.78 -14.03
N ASN A 115 -29.06 -12.90 -13.65
CA ASN A 115 -29.31 -13.51 -12.35
C ASN A 115 -28.07 -13.52 -11.45
N VAL A 116 -28.30 -13.44 -10.15
CA VAL A 116 -27.32 -13.76 -9.12
C VAL A 116 -27.92 -14.87 -8.27
N ASN A 117 -27.28 -16.03 -8.31
CA ASN A 117 -27.71 -17.18 -7.54
C ASN A 117 -26.77 -17.46 -6.38
N ALA A 118 -27.20 -18.33 -5.46
CA ALA A 118 -26.47 -18.67 -4.25
C ALA A 118 -26.13 -20.17 -4.13
N GLN A 119 -26.30 -20.97 -5.19
CA GLN A 119 -26.06 -22.42 -5.13
C GLN A 119 -24.59 -22.83 -4.92
N TRP A 120 -23.65 -21.90 -5.08
CA TRP A 120 -22.23 -22.16 -4.78
C TRP A 120 -21.97 -22.39 -3.29
N MET A 121 -22.87 -21.92 -2.41
CA MET A 121 -22.86 -22.22 -0.98
C MET A 121 -23.96 -23.23 -0.61
N PRO A 122 -23.76 -24.05 0.44
CA PRO A 122 -24.79 -24.94 0.95
C PRO A 122 -26.09 -24.21 1.28
N ASN A 123 -27.22 -24.89 1.08
CA ASN A 123 -28.57 -24.38 1.37
C ASN A 123 -28.93 -23.06 0.64
N ALA A 124 -28.32 -22.84 -0.53
CA ALA A 124 -28.48 -21.60 -1.29
C ALA A 124 -28.23 -20.34 -0.44
N ASN A 125 -27.23 -20.42 0.44
CA ASN A 125 -26.87 -19.34 1.34
C ASN A 125 -26.23 -18.18 0.56
N ALA A 126 -26.92 -17.05 0.47
CA ALA A 126 -26.47 -15.84 -0.20
C ALA A 126 -25.68 -14.90 0.72
N THR A 127 -25.43 -15.22 1.99
CA THR A 127 -24.73 -14.33 2.95
C THR A 127 -23.33 -13.93 2.52
N CYS A 128 -22.72 -14.61 1.53
CA CYS A 128 -21.44 -14.22 0.96
C CYS A 128 -21.51 -13.74 -0.51
N ASN A 129 -22.71 -13.50 -1.07
CA ASN A 129 -22.87 -13.00 -2.45
C ASN A 129 -22.55 -11.50 -2.56
N PHE A 130 -21.27 -11.18 -2.45
CA PHE A 130 -20.74 -9.81 -2.41
C PHE A 130 -20.24 -9.30 -3.78
N TRP A 131 -19.79 -8.04 -3.78
CA TRP A 131 -18.88 -7.40 -4.75
C TRP A 131 -19.28 -7.60 -6.21
N ARG A 132 -20.45 -7.11 -6.60
CA ARG A 132 -20.92 -7.10 -7.99
C ARG A 132 -21.79 -5.89 -8.23
N THR A 133 -22.01 -5.52 -9.49
CA THR A 133 -22.80 -4.32 -9.79
C THR A 133 -23.69 -4.58 -10.99
N LEU A 134 -24.97 -4.24 -10.90
CA LEU A 134 -25.92 -4.29 -12.00
C LEU A 134 -26.47 -2.88 -12.22
N GLU A 135 -26.20 -2.29 -13.39
CA GLU A 135 -26.49 -0.88 -13.63
C GLU A 135 -27.04 -0.56 -15.03
N ASN A 136 -28.10 0.26 -15.09
CA ASN A 136 -28.53 0.98 -16.31
C ASN A 136 -28.97 0.08 -17.49
N PHE A 137 -29.82 -0.91 -17.23
CA PHE A 137 -30.44 -1.73 -18.28
C PHE A 137 -31.86 -2.18 -17.89
N ALA A 138 -32.65 -2.54 -18.90
CA ALA A 138 -33.91 -3.25 -18.73
C ALA A 138 -33.72 -4.76 -18.86
N VAL A 139 -34.39 -5.54 -18.02
CA VAL A 139 -34.44 -7.00 -18.10
C VAL A 139 -35.89 -7.47 -18.20
N THR A 140 -36.18 -8.26 -19.23
CA THR A 140 -37.45 -8.96 -19.40
C THR A 140 -37.21 -10.44 -19.13
N PRO A 141 -37.45 -10.93 -17.91
CA PRO A 141 -37.15 -12.31 -17.55
C PRO A 141 -38.04 -13.32 -18.30
N SER A 142 -37.46 -14.36 -18.90
CA SER A 142 -38.17 -15.37 -19.72
C SER A 142 -39.30 -16.09 -18.99
N ASN A 143 -39.15 -16.28 -17.68
CA ASN A 143 -40.11 -16.94 -16.80
C ASN A 143 -40.87 -15.94 -15.91
N GLY A 144 -40.77 -14.64 -16.19
CA GLY A 144 -41.37 -13.57 -15.39
C GLY A 144 -40.61 -13.18 -14.12
N VAL A 145 -39.49 -13.85 -13.80
CA VAL A 145 -38.70 -13.60 -12.57
C VAL A 145 -37.23 -13.35 -12.90
N THR A 146 -36.67 -12.24 -12.42
CA THR A 146 -35.21 -12.09 -12.31
C THR A 146 -34.81 -12.35 -10.86
N ARG A 147 -33.81 -13.22 -10.64
CA ARG A 147 -33.33 -13.56 -9.30
C ARG A 147 -32.00 -12.86 -9.05
N ILE A 148 -31.93 -12.04 -8.01
CA ILE A 148 -30.73 -11.34 -7.60
C ILE A 148 -30.53 -11.58 -6.10
N ALA A 149 -30.11 -12.80 -5.75
CA ALA A 149 -29.85 -13.23 -4.39
C ALA A 149 -28.49 -12.70 -3.91
N VAL A 150 -28.47 -11.51 -3.32
CA VAL A 150 -27.24 -10.80 -2.95
C VAL A 150 -27.17 -10.47 -1.47
N SER A 151 -25.95 -10.20 -0.98
CA SER A 151 -25.72 -9.56 0.32
C SER A 151 -25.13 -8.15 0.13
N GLN A 152 -24.18 -7.71 0.97
CA GLN A 152 -23.60 -6.38 0.92
C GLN A 152 -22.72 -6.14 -0.34
N ALA A 153 -22.48 -4.87 -0.68
CA ALA A 153 -21.74 -4.40 -1.86
C ALA A 153 -22.16 -5.05 -3.20
N ALA A 154 -23.47 -5.19 -3.38
CA ALA A 154 -24.10 -5.62 -4.62
C ALA A 154 -25.14 -4.60 -5.10
N PRO A 155 -24.77 -3.33 -5.37
CA PRO A 155 -25.71 -2.28 -5.73
C PRO A 155 -26.47 -2.60 -7.01
N LEU A 156 -27.79 -2.39 -6.96
CA LEU A 156 -28.71 -2.46 -8.08
C LEU A 156 -29.16 -1.04 -8.42
N ARG A 157 -28.71 -0.51 -9.56
CA ARG A 157 -28.94 0.90 -9.92
C ARG A 157 -29.56 1.02 -11.30
N ARG A 158 -30.51 1.93 -11.48
CA ARG A 158 -31.05 2.24 -12.81
C ARG A 158 -31.50 0.98 -13.55
N LEU A 159 -32.21 0.09 -12.87
CA LEU A 159 -32.73 -1.13 -13.49
C LEU A 159 -34.19 -0.94 -13.87
N HIS A 160 -34.59 -1.53 -14.99
CA HIS A 160 -36.00 -1.75 -15.31
C HIS A 160 -36.28 -3.25 -15.36
N VAL A 161 -36.83 -3.81 -14.28
CA VAL A 161 -37.22 -5.22 -14.22
C VAL A 161 -38.66 -5.35 -14.70
N LYS A 162 -38.83 -5.86 -15.92
CA LYS A 162 -40.14 -6.09 -16.57
C LYS A 162 -40.75 -7.42 -16.10
N GLY A 163 -40.88 -7.58 -14.78
CA GLY A 163 -41.28 -8.81 -14.12
C GLY A 163 -41.13 -8.71 -12.60
N GLU A 164 -41.06 -9.86 -11.93
CA GLU A 164 -40.74 -9.95 -10.49
C GLU A 164 -39.24 -9.87 -10.25
N LEU A 165 -38.87 -9.32 -9.09
CA LEU A 165 -37.50 -9.29 -8.59
C LEU A 165 -37.41 -10.12 -7.31
N HIS A 166 -36.77 -11.28 -7.37
CA HIS A 166 -36.52 -12.12 -6.20
C HIS A 166 -35.14 -11.80 -5.63
N LEU A 167 -35.07 -11.43 -4.36
CA LEU A 167 -33.80 -11.03 -3.70
C LEU A 167 -33.15 -12.18 -2.92
N PHE A 168 -33.59 -13.42 -3.16
CA PHE A 168 -33.16 -14.62 -2.45
C PHE A 168 -33.08 -15.78 -3.44
N ASP A 169 -32.54 -16.91 -2.99
CA ASP A 169 -32.49 -18.14 -3.78
C ASP A 169 -33.06 -19.32 -2.98
N PHE A 170 -33.42 -20.38 -3.70
CA PHE A 170 -34.01 -21.58 -3.12
C PHE A 170 -32.96 -22.66 -2.88
N ASP A 171 -33.03 -23.29 -1.70
CA ASP A 171 -32.31 -24.53 -1.44
C ASP A 171 -32.94 -25.72 -2.20
N ALA A 172 -32.32 -26.90 -2.09
CA ALA A 172 -32.81 -28.12 -2.75
C ALA A 172 -34.21 -28.59 -2.27
N ASN A 173 -34.69 -28.08 -1.12
CA ASN A 173 -35.99 -28.38 -0.53
C ASN A 173 -37.00 -27.26 -0.74
N TRP A 174 -36.71 -26.27 -1.61
CA TRP A 174 -37.54 -25.10 -1.87
C TRP A 174 -37.72 -24.15 -0.67
N ASN A 175 -36.82 -24.21 0.32
CA ASN A 175 -36.76 -23.16 1.35
C ASN A 175 -35.94 -21.97 0.83
N ALA A 176 -36.29 -20.77 1.29
CA ALA A 176 -35.48 -19.58 1.02
C ALA A 176 -34.16 -19.66 1.81
N GLY A 177 -33.02 -19.66 1.09
CA GLY A 177 -31.69 -19.59 1.69
C GLY A 177 -31.42 -18.25 2.36
N TRP A 178 -30.49 -18.19 3.31
CA TRP A 178 -30.19 -16.93 4.03
C TRP A 178 -29.63 -15.85 3.09
N ALA A 179 -29.99 -14.59 3.31
CA ALA A 179 -29.49 -13.46 2.54
C ALA A 179 -29.41 -12.18 3.41
N SER A 180 -28.38 -11.37 3.21
CA SER A 180 -28.08 -10.18 4.04
C SER A 180 -27.77 -8.96 3.17
N GLY A 181 -28.65 -8.71 2.19
CA GLY A 181 -28.61 -7.53 1.34
C GLY A 181 -29.07 -6.27 2.09
N GLY A 182 -29.30 -5.17 1.41
CA GLY A 182 -28.99 -4.91 0.01
C GLY A 182 -29.46 -3.52 -0.38
N PHE A 183 -29.19 -3.14 -1.62
CA PHE A 183 -29.37 -1.76 -2.07
C PHE A 183 -29.97 -1.71 -3.46
N LEU A 184 -31.14 -1.07 -3.58
CA LEU A 184 -31.82 -0.79 -4.84
C LEU A 184 -32.04 0.71 -4.99
N ALA A 185 -31.51 1.32 -6.03
CA ALA A 185 -31.66 2.74 -6.28
C ALA A 185 -32.07 3.06 -7.70
N ASP A 186 -32.85 4.12 -7.85
CA ASP A 186 -33.22 4.69 -9.15
C ASP A 186 -33.81 3.63 -10.11
N SER A 187 -34.58 2.67 -9.59
CA SER A 187 -34.98 1.48 -10.34
C SER A 187 -36.49 1.29 -10.39
N LEU A 188 -36.97 0.66 -11.46
CA LEU A 188 -38.35 0.33 -11.72
C LEU A 188 -38.51 -1.20 -11.77
N VAL A 189 -39.45 -1.74 -10.99
CA VAL A 189 -39.86 -3.15 -11.04
C VAL A 189 -41.35 -3.19 -11.38
N ASP A 190 -41.72 -3.72 -12.55
CA ASP A 190 -43.12 -3.66 -13.00
C ASP A 190 -44.07 -4.47 -12.09
N SER A 191 -43.57 -5.54 -11.49
CA SER A 191 -44.33 -6.44 -10.62
C SER A 191 -43.86 -6.36 -9.16
N THR A 192 -43.77 -7.51 -8.50
CA THR A 192 -43.46 -7.63 -7.07
C THR A 192 -41.97 -7.74 -6.83
N VAL A 193 -41.47 -7.00 -5.84
CA VAL A 193 -40.18 -7.31 -5.21
C VAL A 193 -40.42 -8.30 -4.08
N VAL A 194 -39.69 -9.42 -4.12
CA VAL A 194 -39.81 -10.54 -3.18
C VAL A 194 -38.51 -10.71 -2.39
N PRO A 195 -38.42 -10.13 -1.17
CA PRO A 195 -37.26 -10.29 -0.31
C PRO A 195 -37.12 -11.69 0.31
N ALA A 196 -38.25 -12.32 0.64
CA ALA A 196 -38.34 -13.59 1.38
C ALA A 196 -37.46 -13.59 2.64
N SER A 197 -36.32 -14.28 2.63
CA SER A 197 -35.38 -14.45 3.75
C SER A 197 -34.38 -13.30 3.93
N GLN A 198 -34.40 -12.29 3.05
CA GLN A 198 -33.54 -11.11 3.17
C GLN A 198 -33.70 -10.43 4.53
N GLN A 199 -32.62 -10.38 5.30
CA GLN A 199 -32.61 -9.85 6.67
C GLN A 199 -33.00 -8.37 6.71
N GLN A 200 -32.40 -7.56 5.84
CA GLN A 200 -32.64 -6.13 5.72
C GLN A 200 -32.51 -5.67 4.27
N TRP A 201 -32.97 -4.45 3.98
CA TRP A 201 -32.82 -3.85 2.65
C TRP A 201 -33.03 -2.33 2.69
N LEU A 202 -32.29 -1.60 1.83
CA LEU A 202 -32.60 -0.21 1.49
C LEU A 202 -33.04 -0.12 0.03
N SER A 203 -34.19 0.50 -0.22
CA SER A 203 -34.51 1.02 -1.56
C SER A 203 -34.70 2.53 -1.55
N ARG A 204 -34.16 3.22 -2.54
CA ARG A 204 -34.39 4.66 -2.70
C ARG A 204 -34.69 5.10 -4.12
N ASN A 205 -35.45 6.18 -4.28
CA ASN A 205 -35.83 6.73 -5.59
C ASN A 205 -36.29 5.65 -6.57
N SER A 206 -37.01 4.64 -6.08
CA SER A 206 -37.38 3.47 -6.87
C SER A 206 -38.89 3.33 -6.91
N LYS A 207 -39.38 2.49 -7.81
CA LYS A 207 -40.80 2.19 -7.96
C LYS A 207 -40.99 0.70 -8.20
N TRP A 208 -41.99 0.11 -7.58
CA TRP A 208 -42.39 -1.26 -7.85
C TRP A 208 -43.91 -1.40 -7.96
N GLY A 209 -44.40 -2.54 -8.44
CA GLY A 209 -45.82 -2.89 -8.38
C GLY A 209 -46.26 -3.19 -6.94
N SER A 210 -45.56 -4.09 -6.25
CA SER A 210 -45.77 -4.36 -4.83
C SER A 210 -44.51 -4.90 -4.13
N TRP A 211 -44.53 -4.98 -2.79
CA TRP A 211 -43.44 -5.50 -1.95
C TRP A 211 -43.98 -6.58 -1.01
N SER A 212 -43.42 -7.79 -1.05
CA SER A 212 -44.12 -8.96 -0.49
C SER A 212 -43.99 -9.18 1.01
N ASN A 213 -42.84 -8.87 1.65
CA ASN A 213 -42.60 -9.14 3.07
C ASN A 213 -41.40 -8.37 3.66
N ALA A 214 -41.13 -8.54 4.95
CA ALA A 214 -39.94 -8.03 5.64
C ALA A 214 -39.45 -9.03 6.69
N VAL A 215 -38.19 -8.91 7.11
CA VAL A 215 -37.58 -9.75 8.15
C VAL A 215 -37.17 -8.89 9.37
N TRP A 216 -36.09 -8.09 9.29
CA TRP A 216 -35.61 -7.29 10.42
C TRP A 216 -35.64 -5.78 10.21
N ASN A 217 -35.25 -5.28 9.04
CA ASN A 217 -35.15 -3.84 8.78
C ASN A 217 -35.27 -3.51 7.28
N MET A 218 -36.47 -3.12 6.83
CA MET A 218 -36.71 -2.75 5.43
C MET A 218 -36.97 -1.24 5.34
N VAL A 219 -36.05 -0.51 4.71
CA VAL A 219 -36.08 0.96 4.66
C VAL A 219 -36.32 1.44 3.23
N PHE A 220 -37.23 2.39 3.07
CA PHE A 220 -37.57 2.96 1.78
C PHE A 220 -37.51 4.48 1.85
N VAL A 221 -36.75 5.10 0.93
CA VAL A 221 -36.52 6.55 0.91
C VAL A 221 -36.87 7.11 -0.46
N GLY A 222 -37.85 8.00 -0.57
CA GLY A 222 -38.23 8.54 -1.88
C GLY A 222 -38.73 7.46 -2.85
N SER A 223 -39.20 6.31 -2.36
CA SER A 223 -39.71 5.25 -3.25
C SER A 223 -41.23 5.38 -3.43
N VAL A 224 -41.73 4.88 -4.56
CA VAL A 224 -43.15 4.90 -4.95
C VAL A 224 -43.73 3.50 -4.79
N ASN A 225 -44.98 3.42 -4.33
CA ASN A 225 -45.71 2.18 -4.01
C ASN A 225 -45.07 1.38 -2.86
N THR A 226 -44.48 2.07 -1.88
CA THR A 226 -43.99 1.41 -0.66
C THR A 226 -45.12 0.73 0.09
N PRO A 227 -44.84 -0.33 0.87
CA PRO A 227 -45.80 -0.79 1.87
C PRO A 227 -46.14 0.35 2.84
N ALA A 228 -47.29 0.23 3.52
CA ALA A 228 -47.65 1.17 4.57
C ALA A 228 -46.59 1.13 5.69
N ALA A 229 -46.30 2.29 6.27
CA ALA A 229 -45.41 2.36 7.42
C ALA A 229 -45.97 1.50 8.56
N SER A 230 -45.21 0.51 8.97
CA SER A 230 -45.51 -0.36 10.10
C SER A 230 -44.18 -0.61 10.79
N TRP A 231 -44.13 -0.40 12.10
CA TRP A 231 -42.97 -0.74 12.91
C TRP A 231 -43.48 -1.08 14.32
N PRO A 232 -42.95 -2.12 14.99
CA PRO A 232 -41.82 -2.98 14.60
C PRO A 232 -42.17 -4.17 13.70
N ASP A 233 -43.46 -4.41 13.42
CA ASP A 233 -43.91 -5.61 12.69
C ASP A 233 -45.09 -5.32 11.73
N PRO A 234 -44.93 -5.57 10.42
CA PRO A 234 -43.66 -5.82 9.72
C PRO A 234 -42.69 -4.63 9.88
N PRO A 235 -41.36 -4.79 9.89
CA PRO A 235 -40.40 -3.72 10.16
C PRO A 235 -40.13 -2.82 8.93
N TYR A 236 -41.10 -1.99 8.57
CA TYR A 236 -41.02 -1.04 7.45
C TYR A 236 -40.76 0.39 7.91
N THR A 237 -39.64 0.95 7.46
CA THR A 237 -39.30 2.36 7.66
C THR A 237 -39.52 3.12 6.36
N ILE A 238 -40.43 4.08 6.34
CA ILE A 238 -40.75 4.88 5.14
C ILE A 238 -40.32 6.33 5.35
N VAL A 239 -39.52 6.85 4.44
CA VAL A 239 -39.21 8.27 4.30
C VAL A 239 -39.71 8.72 2.92
N ASP A 240 -40.69 9.62 2.89
CA ASP A 240 -41.43 9.95 1.65
C ASP A 240 -40.54 10.49 0.53
N ARG A 241 -39.51 11.26 0.89
CA ARG A 241 -38.63 11.96 -0.05
C ARG A 241 -37.17 11.70 0.26
N THR A 242 -36.36 11.54 -0.79
CA THR A 242 -34.90 11.58 -0.68
C THR A 242 -34.45 13.05 -0.63
N PRO A 243 -33.94 13.57 0.51
CA PRO A 243 -33.80 15.02 0.68
C PRO A 243 -32.75 15.66 -0.23
N VAL A 244 -31.64 14.98 -0.46
CA VAL A 244 -30.54 15.44 -1.33
C VAL A 244 -29.88 14.23 -1.96
N ILE A 245 -29.77 14.24 -3.29
CA ILE A 245 -29.16 13.13 -4.01
C ILE A 245 -28.67 13.61 -5.37
N ARG A 246 -27.61 12.98 -5.85
CA ARG A 246 -27.17 13.01 -7.23
C ARG A 246 -26.99 11.54 -7.58
N GLU A 247 -27.62 11.06 -8.65
CA GLU A 247 -27.43 9.66 -9.02
C GLU A 247 -25.97 9.42 -9.47
N LYS A 248 -25.47 8.19 -9.27
CA LYS A 248 -24.07 7.85 -9.56
C LYS A 248 -23.74 8.13 -11.03
N PRO A 249 -22.57 8.71 -11.35
CA PRO A 249 -22.12 8.79 -12.74
C PRO A 249 -21.97 7.42 -13.38
N TYR A 250 -22.32 7.31 -14.66
CA TYR A 250 -22.28 6.04 -15.41
C TYR A 250 -21.75 6.22 -16.83
N LEU A 251 -21.09 5.18 -17.33
CA LEU A 251 -20.57 5.12 -18.68
C LEU A 251 -21.73 4.86 -19.66
N TYR A 252 -21.77 5.60 -20.76
CA TYR A 252 -22.71 5.35 -21.85
C TYR A 252 -22.12 5.68 -23.22
N THR A 253 -22.82 5.31 -24.29
CA THR A 253 -22.43 5.64 -25.66
C THR A 253 -23.52 6.38 -26.41
N SER A 254 -23.11 7.34 -27.24
CA SER A 254 -23.98 8.04 -28.18
C SER A 254 -23.18 8.37 -29.44
N GLY A 255 -23.76 8.12 -30.62
CA GLY A 255 -23.08 8.34 -31.91
C GLY A 255 -21.76 7.57 -32.06
N GLY A 256 -21.62 6.40 -31.41
CA GLY A 256 -20.40 5.58 -31.42
C GLY A 256 -19.27 6.10 -30.53
N GLN A 257 -19.46 7.22 -29.83
CA GLN A 257 -18.51 7.78 -28.87
C GLN A 257 -18.88 7.38 -27.44
N TYR A 258 -17.90 7.35 -26.54
CA TYR A 258 -18.10 7.06 -25.12
C TYR A 258 -18.11 8.34 -24.29
N TYR A 259 -18.96 8.34 -23.26
CA TYR A 259 -19.13 9.44 -22.34
C TYR A 259 -19.38 8.90 -20.94
N VAL A 260 -19.08 9.71 -19.92
CA VAL A 260 -19.61 9.52 -18.58
C VAL A 260 -20.74 10.53 -18.39
N PHE A 261 -21.97 10.03 -18.17
CA PHE A 261 -23.09 10.87 -17.80
C PHE A 261 -23.00 11.21 -16.32
N VAL A 262 -23.16 12.48 -15.99
CA VAL A 262 -23.11 13.02 -14.63
C VAL A 262 -24.48 13.61 -14.31
N PRO A 263 -25.32 12.89 -13.56
CA PRO A 263 -26.63 13.39 -13.14
C PRO A 263 -26.53 14.70 -12.35
N ASP A 264 -27.58 15.53 -12.45
CA ASP A 264 -27.69 16.77 -11.67
C ASP A 264 -27.92 16.49 -10.18
N LEU A 265 -27.57 17.49 -9.34
CA LEU A 265 -27.96 17.47 -7.94
C LEU A 265 -29.47 17.73 -7.85
N GLN A 266 -30.17 16.85 -7.15
CA GLN A 266 -31.61 16.95 -6.92
C GLN A 266 -31.92 16.97 -5.42
N THR A 267 -33.07 17.53 -5.08
CA THR A 267 -33.55 17.59 -3.70
C THR A 267 -35.00 17.15 -3.64
N ASN A 268 -35.38 16.55 -2.51
CA ASN A 268 -36.74 16.07 -2.23
C ASN A 268 -37.33 15.18 -3.35
N THR A 269 -36.52 14.26 -3.88
CA THR A 269 -36.92 13.40 -5.01
C THR A 269 -37.79 12.24 -4.53
N GLN A 270 -38.60 11.72 -5.46
CA GLN A 270 -39.39 10.51 -5.28
C GLN A 270 -39.54 9.78 -6.62
N GLY A 271 -39.41 8.46 -6.61
CA GLY A 271 -39.39 7.64 -7.82
C GLY A 271 -38.10 7.79 -8.62
N THR A 272 -38.08 7.17 -9.81
CA THR A 272 -36.88 7.12 -10.65
C THR A 272 -36.63 8.44 -11.38
N SER A 273 -35.37 8.70 -11.66
CA SER A 273 -34.87 9.89 -12.37
C SER A 273 -35.08 9.82 -13.88
N TRP A 274 -35.41 8.64 -14.43
CA TRP A 274 -35.38 8.36 -15.88
C TRP A 274 -36.72 7.89 -16.47
N ALA A 275 -37.69 7.44 -15.67
CA ALA A 275 -38.93 6.87 -16.22
C ALA A 275 -39.90 7.92 -16.78
N ALA A 276 -39.83 9.17 -16.30
CA ALA A 276 -40.67 10.28 -16.77
C ALA A 276 -40.00 11.13 -17.87
N GLY A 277 -38.83 10.73 -18.34
CA GLY A 277 -37.98 11.48 -19.26
C GLY A 277 -36.50 11.26 -18.93
N PRO A 278 -35.56 11.70 -19.80
CA PRO A 278 -34.15 11.50 -19.57
C PRO A 278 -33.70 12.13 -18.25
N THR A 279 -32.84 11.41 -17.52
CA THR A 279 -32.24 11.94 -16.28
C THR A 279 -31.56 13.28 -16.56
N PRO A 280 -31.86 14.35 -15.80
CA PRO A 280 -31.16 15.62 -15.93
C PRO A 280 -29.68 15.48 -15.57
N GLY A 281 -28.80 16.13 -16.33
CA GLY A 281 -27.36 16.04 -16.14
C GLY A 281 -26.59 16.42 -17.39
N GLN A 282 -25.28 16.13 -17.36
CA GLN A 282 -24.35 16.47 -18.43
C GLN A 282 -23.51 15.26 -18.86
N SER A 283 -23.12 15.22 -20.13
CA SER A 283 -22.27 14.18 -20.69
C SER A 283 -20.84 14.67 -20.84
N LEU A 284 -19.91 14.04 -20.11
CA LEU A 284 -18.49 14.32 -20.23
C LEU A 284 -17.86 13.34 -21.23
N PRO A 285 -17.19 13.80 -22.30
CA PRO A 285 -16.57 12.91 -23.26
C PRO A 285 -15.46 12.10 -22.61
N ILE A 286 -15.30 10.83 -23.02
CA ILE A 286 -14.30 9.92 -22.44
C ILE A 286 -12.86 10.47 -22.56
N SER A 287 -12.59 11.39 -23.50
CA SER A 287 -11.31 12.08 -23.66
C SER A 287 -10.93 13.00 -22.49
N GLN A 288 -11.89 13.37 -21.62
CA GLN A 288 -11.61 14.07 -20.35
C GLN A 288 -11.18 13.12 -19.22
N PHE A 289 -11.27 11.80 -19.43
CA PHE A 289 -10.88 10.78 -18.46
C PHE A 289 -9.52 10.19 -18.84
N TYR A 290 -8.70 9.96 -17.83
CA TYR A 290 -7.58 9.04 -17.91
C TYR A 290 -8.10 7.63 -17.65
N ILE A 291 -7.92 6.74 -18.62
CA ILE A 291 -8.38 5.35 -18.52
C ILE A 291 -7.28 4.53 -17.87
N ALA A 292 -7.41 4.33 -16.56
CA ALA A 292 -6.40 3.66 -15.76
C ALA A 292 -6.41 2.15 -16.00
N ARG A 293 -5.24 1.52 -16.07
CA ARG A 293 -5.01 0.08 -16.24
C ARG A 293 -4.11 -0.44 -15.12
N PRO A 294 -4.52 -1.50 -14.42
CA PRO A 294 -3.78 -1.98 -13.25
C PRO A 294 -2.40 -2.55 -13.59
N GLU A 295 -2.16 -2.94 -14.84
CA GLU A 295 -0.89 -3.52 -15.31
C GLU A 295 0.19 -2.47 -15.60
N THR A 296 -0.21 -1.21 -15.84
CA THR A 296 0.72 -0.17 -16.32
C THR A 296 0.71 1.10 -15.48
N ASP A 297 -0.39 1.42 -14.80
CA ASP A 297 -0.52 2.68 -14.09
C ASP A 297 -0.10 2.58 -12.62
N SER A 298 0.66 3.58 -12.20
CA SER A 298 1.08 3.80 -10.82
C SER A 298 0.35 4.99 -10.19
N ALA A 299 0.47 5.16 -8.88
CA ALA A 299 -0.03 6.36 -8.20
C ALA A 299 0.54 7.66 -8.81
N ALA A 300 1.80 7.65 -9.28
CA ALA A 300 2.44 8.81 -9.91
C ALA A 300 1.79 9.21 -11.24
N SER A 301 1.53 8.25 -12.14
CA SER A 301 0.84 8.52 -13.42
C SER A 301 -0.60 9.01 -13.19
N LEU A 302 -1.30 8.43 -12.22
CA LEU A 302 -2.66 8.83 -11.89
C LEU A 302 -2.71 10.24 -11.28
N ASN A 303 -1.79 10.56 -10.37
CA ASN A 303 -1.66 11.91 -9.82
C ASN A 303 -1.26 12.94 -10.89
N SER A 304 -0.41 12.57 -11.86
CA SER A 304 -0.09 13.42 -13.01
C SER A 304 -1.35 13.76 -13.81
N ALA A 305 -2.18 12.76 -14.14
CA ALA A 305 -3.45 12.98 -14.81
C ALA A 305 -4.40 13.89 -14.01
N LEU A 306 -4.54 13.64 -12.70
CA LEU A 306 -5.36 14.47 -11.81
C LEU A 306 -4.88 15.94 -11.77
N SER A 307 -3.57 16.16 -11.69
CA SER A 307 -2.98 17.50 -11.71
C SER A 307 -3.22 18.25 -13.03
N GLN A 308 -3.37 17.52 -14.14
CA GLN A 308 -3.72 18.07 -15.46
C GLN A 308 -5.23 18.31 -15.62
N GLY A 309 -6.02 18.10 -14.56
CA GLY A 309 -7.46 18.30 -14.57
C GLY A 309 -8.25 17.15 -15.19
N LYS A 310 -7.63 15.99 -15.43
CA LYS A 310 -8.35 14.80 -15.90
C LYS A 310 -9.16 14.18 -14.76
N HIS A 311 -10.29 13.58 -15.14
CA HIS A 311 -10.96 12.58 -14.32
C HIS A 311 -10.25 11.22 -14.46
N ILE A 312 -10.53 10.27 -13.58
CA ILE A 312 -10.00 8.90 -13.70
C ILE A 312 -11.14 7.90 -13.85
N LEU A 313 -11.02 7.01 -14.83
CA LEU A 313 -11.84 5.82 -14.95
C LEU A 313 -10.96 4.59 -14.76
N PHE A 314 -11.19 3.84 -13.68
CA PHE A 314 -10.49 2.61 -13.35
C PHE A 314 -11.14 1.44 -14.07
N THR A 315 -10.35 0.73 -14.88
CA THR A 315 -10.76 -0.52 -15.54
C THR A 315 -10.62 -1.71 -14.57
N PRO A 316 -11.18 -2.89 -14.90
CA PRO A 316 -11.24 -4.00 -13.95
C PRO A 316 -9.85 -4.54 -13.56
N GLY A 317 -9.52 -4.46 -12.27
CA GLY A 317 -8.40 -5.18 -11.67
C GLY A 317 -7.99 -4.65 -10.31
N VAL A 318 -6.78 -5.01 -9.88
CA VAL A 318 -6.23 -4.67 -8.57
C VAL A 318 -5.06 -3.70 -8.77
N TYR A 319 -5.18 -2.49 -8.21
CA TYR A 319 -4.21 -1.41 -8.32
C TYR A 319 -3.42 -1.29 -7.01
N SER A 320 -2.11 -1.56 -7.07
CA SER A 320 -1.19 -1.33 -5.95
C SER A 320 -0.66 0.11 -5.99
N LEU A 321 -0.96 0.89 -4.97
CA LEU A 321 -0.66 2.31 -4.89
C LEU A 321 0.43 2.56 -3.84
N ASN A 322 1.63 2.91 -4.30
CA ASN A 322 2.74 3.27 -3.41
C ASN A 322 2.68 4.71 -2.88
N ASP A 323 1.73 5.51 -3.35
CA ASP A 323 1.48 6.88 -2.92
C ASP A 323 -0.03 7.18 -2.98
N THR A 324 -0.48 8.17 -2.21
CA THR A 324 -1.88 8.61 -2.17
C THR A 324 -2.31 9.27 -3.48
N LEU A 325 -3.50 8.94 -3.98
CA LEU A 325 -4.14 9.69 -5.05
C LEU A 325 -4.72 10.99 -4.48
N ARG A 326 -4.27 12.14 -5.00
CA ARG A 326 -4.60 13.48 -4.48
C ARG A 326 -5.62 14.16 -5.38
N VAL A 327 -6.86 14.25 -4.92
CA VAL A 327 -7.95 14.94 -5.62
C VAL A 327 -8.04 16.38 -5.12
N ASN A 328 -7.33 17.27 -5.80
CA ASN A 328 -7.26 18.70 -5.43
C ASN A 328 -8.21 19.60 -6.23
N ASN A 329 -8.77 19.09 -7.33
CA ASN A 329 -9.63 19.85 -8.22
C ASN A 329 -11.10 19.59 -7.89
N ALA A 330 -11.91 20.66 -7.85
CA ALA A 330 -13.35 20.56 -7.71
C ALA A 330 -13.95 19.76 -8.89
N ASN A 331 -15.09 19.11 -8.66
CA ASN A 331 -15.81 18.32 -9.66
C ASN A 331 -15.08 17.08 -10.23
N THR A 332 -13.89 16.73 -9.75
CA THR A 332 -13.18 15.54 -10.21
C THR A 332 -13.99 14.26 -10.00
N ILE A 333 -13.96 13.37 -10.98
CA ILE A 333 -14.60 12.06 -10.94
C ILE A 333 -13.53 10.98 -10.88
N LEU A 334 -13.66 10.09 -9.90
CA LEU A 334 -12.96 8.81 -9.82
C LEU A 334 -14.00 7.69 -9.92
N LEU A 335 -14.07 7.01 -11.06
CA LEU A 335 -15.11 6.01 -11.33
C LEU A 335 -14.50 4.65 -11.64
N GLY A 336 -14.95 3.60 -10.97
CA GLY A 336 -14.57 2.22 -11.28
C GLY A 336 -15.59 1.52 -12.19
N ILE A 337 -15.08 0.71 -13.13
CA ILE A 337 -15.87 -0.31 -13.84
C ILE A 337 -15.27 -1.69 -13.58
N GLY A 338 -16.12 -2.70 -13.33
CA GLY A 338 -15.66 -4.04 -12.96
C GLY A 338 -15.13 -4.16 -11.54
N VAL A 339 -15.61 -3.31 -10.62
CA VAL A 339 -15.31 -3.37 -9.18
C VAL A 339 -13.79 -3.42 -8.89
N PRO A 340 -12.99 -2.45 -9.40
CA PRO A 340 -11.56 -2.42 -9.18
C PRO A 340 -11.22 -2.28 -7.70
N SER A 341 -10.12 -2.91 -7.28
CA SER A 341 -9.55 -2.76 -5.93
C SER A 341 -8.38 -1.79 -5.96
N LEU A 342 -8.31 -0.85 -5.02
CA LEU A 342 -7.18 0.05 -4.80
C LEU A 342 -6.54 -0.29 -3.45
N ILE A 343 -5.26 -0.68 -3.47
CA ILE A 343 -4.51 -1.12 -2.29
C ILE A 343 -3.37 -0.14 -2.03
N PRO A 344 -3.39 0.65 -0.94
CA PRO A 344 -2.24 1.46 -0.55
C PRO A 344 -1.15 0.57 0.06
N THR A 345 0.11 0.79 -0.34
CA THR A 345 1.25 -0.02 0.12
C THR A 345 2.24 0.74 1.00
N SER A 346 2.01 2.04 1.23
CA SER A 346 2.94 2.93 1.95
C SER A 346 2.44 3.40 3.32
N GLY A 347 1.31 2.89 3.83
CA GLY A 347 0.71 3.33 5.09
C GLY A 347 0.03 4.70 5.02
N THR A 348 -0.20 5.20 3.80
CA THR A 348 -0.96 6.43 3.52
C THR A 348 -2.32 6.07 2.93
N PRO A 349 -3.32 6.98 2.95
CA PRO A 349 -4.60 6.72 2.30
C PRO A 349 -4.44 6.38 0.82
N ALA A 350 -5.29 5.50 0.30
CA ALA A 350 -5.36 5.25 -1.14
C ALA A 350 -5.80 6.51 -1.88
N ILE A 351 -6.76 7.24 -1.31
CA ILE A 351 -7.31 8.48 -1.86
C ILE A 351 -7.39 9.54 -0.75
N SER A 352 -6.95 10.76 -1.07
CA SER A 352 -7.19 11.96 -0.27
C SER A 352 -7.81 13.04 -1.14
N VAL A 353 -8.90 13.63 -0.66
CA VAL A 353 -9.63 14.72 -1.32
C VAL A 353 -9.35 16.01 -0.55
N ALA A 354 -8.98 17.08 -1.26
CA ALA A 354 -8.91 18.41 -0.66
C ALA A 354 -10.31 18.90 -0.23
N ASP A 355 -10.41 19.99 0.53
CA ASP A 355 -11.71 20.59 0.91
C ASP A 355 -12.35 21.33 -0.28
N VAL A 356 -12.65 20.60 -1.37
CA VAL A 356 -13.17 21.12 -2.64
C VAL A 356 -14.54 20.53 -2.95
N PRO A 357 -15.44 21.29 -3.60
CA PRO A 357 -16.80 20.83 -3.87
C PRO A 357 -16.87 19.85 -5.04
N GLY A 358 -17.96 19.09 -5.07
CA GLY A 358 -18.44 18.40 -6.27
C GLY A 358 -17.67 17.14 -6.66
N VAL A 359 -16.71 16.68 -5.88
CA VAL A 359 -15.96 15.45 -6.18
C VAL A 359 -16.90 14.24 -6.17
N LYS A 360 -16.68 13.27 -7.06
CA LYS A 360 -17.52 12.06 -7.19
C LYS A 360 -16.59 10.85 -7.22
N ILE A 361 -16.71 9.97 -6.23
CA ILE A 361 -15.90 8.75 -6.14
C ILE A 361 -16.83 7.56 -6.06
N GLY A 362 -16.68 6.55 -6.91
CA GLY A 362 -17.47 5.35 -6.73
C GLY A 362 -17.20 4.14 -7.60
N GLY A 363 -17.85 3.03 -7.23
CA GLY A 363 -17.80 1.75 -7.94
C GLY A 363 -16.48 1.00 -7.75
N MET A 364 -15.92 1.02 -6.54
CA MET A 364 -14.59 0.43 -6.27
C MET A 364 -14.45 -0.09 -4.84
N ILE A 365 -13.45 -0.94 -4.64
CA ILE A 365 -13.02 -1.44 -3.34
C ILE A 365 -11.75 -0.69 -2.93
N LEU A 366 -11.75 -0.11 -1.74
CA LEU A 366 -10.58 0.39 -1.05
C LEU A 366 -10.12 -0.70 -0.09
N GLU A 367 -9.00 -1.34 -0.42
CA GLU A 367 -8.56 -2.55 0.25
C GLU A 367 -7.30 -2.27 1.06
N ALA A 368 -7.32 -2.57 2.36
CA ALA A 368 -6.22 -2.25 3.25
C ALA A 368 -4.97 -3.06 2.89
N GLY A 369 -3.83 -2.38 2.73
CA GLY A 369 -2.53 -3.03 2.57
C GLY A 369 -1.99 -3.62 3.88
N THR A 370 -0.87 -4.33 3.78
CA THR A 370 -0.17 -4.92 4.94
C THR A 370 0.44 -3.88 5.87
N VAL A 371 0.74 -2.68 5.34
CA VAL A 371 1.21 -1.52 6.11
C VAL A 371 0.00 -0.74 6.62
N ASN A 372 -0.07 -0.55 7.94
CA ASN A 372 -1.20 0.14 8.57
C ASN A 372 -1.36 1.57 8.02
N SER A 373 -2.56 1.87 7.52
CA SER A 373 -2.92 3.22 7.04
C SER A 373 -3.81 3.95 8.05
N ALA A 374 -3.59 5.24 8.28
CA ALA A 374 -4.42 6.02 9.21
C ALA A 374 -5.89 6.12 8.77
N SER A 375 -6.11 6.16 7.46
CA SER A 375 -7.40 5.92 6.80
C SER A 375 -7.19 5.36 5.40
N LEU A 376 -8.17 4.71 4.77
CA LEU A 376 -8.07 4.31 3.37
C LEU A 376 -8.60 5.39 2.41
N LEU A 377 -9.63 6.12 2.83
CA LEU A 377 -10.12 7.33 2.17
C LEU A 377 -10.23 8.48 3.18
N GLU A 378 -9.69 9.63 2.81
CA GLU A 378 -9.88 10.89 3.53
C GLU A 378 -10.59 11.92 2.62
N VAL A 379 -11.76 12.40 3.04
CA VAL A 379 -12.52 13.43 2.31
C VAL A 379 -12.43 14.76 3.05
N GLY A 380 -11.60 15.67 2.52
CA GLY A 380 -11.19 16.90 3.17
C GLY A 380 -10.09 16.65 4.19
N PRO A 381 -9.09 17.55 4.34
CA PRO A 381 -8.15 17.48 5.45
C PRO A 381 -8.83 17.71 6.80
N THR A 382 -8.21 17.28 7.89
CA THR A 382 -8.66 17.62 9.25
C THR A 382 -8.81 19.14 9.41
N GLY A 383 -9.92 19.59 9.99
CA GLY A 383 -10.25 21.02 10.11
C GLY A 383 -10.99 21.62 8.91
N SER A 384 -11.38 20.79 7.93
CA SER A 384 -12.28 21.20 6.85
C SER A 384 -13.54 21.88 7.42
N SER A 385 -13.92 23.00 6.81
CA SER A 385 -14.97 23.88 7.33
C SER A 385 -15.79 24.57 6.24
N ILE A 386 -15.43 24.39 4.97
CA ILE A 386 -16.14 24.98 3.85
C ILE A 386 -17.52 24.32 3.72
N ASP A 387 -18.57 25.11 3.49
CA ASP A 387 -19.90 24.60 3.15
C ASP A 387 -19.95 24.25 1.66
N HIS A 388 -20.27 22.99 1.37
CA HIS A 388 -20.38 22.44 0.02
C HIS A 388 -21.83 22.12 -0.35
N SER A 389 -22.82 22.63 0.40
CA SER A 389 -24.25 22.30 0.22
C SER A 389 -24.77 22.47 -1.21
N ALA A 390 -24.29 23.47 -1.95
CA ALA A 390 -24.69 23.74 -3.34
C ALA A 390 -24.12 22.75 -4.36
N ASN A 391 -22.99 22.11 -4.04
CA ASN A 391 -22.37 21.09 -4.89
C ASN A 391 -21.55 20.10 -4.04
N PRO A 392 -22.21 19.19 -3.34
CA PRO A 392 -21.53 18.30 -2.42
C PRO A 392 -20.57 17.33 -3.11
N THR A 393 -19.59 16.86 -2.35
CA THR A 393 -18.84 15.64 -2.70
C THR A 393 -19.73 14.42 -2.47
N PHE A 394 -19.71 13.48 -3.40
CA PHE A 394 -20.47 12.23 -3.33
C PHE A 394 -19.57 11.00 -3.36
N LEU A 395 -19.91 10.02 -2.52
CA LEU A 395 -19.28 8.71 -2.42
C LEU A 395 -20.33 7.64 -2.77
N TYR A 396 -20.07 6.84 -3.80
CA TYR A 396 -21.02 5.84 -4.31
C TYR A 396 -20.41 4.45 -4.33
N ASP A 397 -21.16 3.44 -3.95
CA ASP A 397 -20.79 2.04 -4.15
C ASP A 397 -19.36 1.74 -3.69
N LEU A 398 -18.98 2.29 -2.53
CA LEU A 398 -17.63 2.13 -1.99
C LEU A 398 -17.63 0.98 -1.00
N THR A 399 -16.71 0.06 -1.22
CA THR A 399 -16.39 -0.96 -0.23
C THR A 399 -15.04 -0.66 0.41
N VAL A 400 -14.95 -0.66 1.73
CA VAL A 400 -13.69 -0.82 2.45
C VAL A 400 -13.56 -2.29 2.81
N ARG A 401 -12.41 -2.89 2.50
CA ARG A 401 -12.06 -4.25 2.90
C ARG A 401 -10.76 -4.28 3.71
N THR A 402 -10.83 -4.81 4.93
CA THR A 402 -9.67 -4.99 5.80
C THR A 402 -9.47 -6.46 6.14
N GLY A 403 -8.56 -7.13 5.42
CA GLY A 403 -8.32 -8.57 5.56
C GLY A 403 -9.11 -9.43 4.56
N GLY A 404 -9.12 -10.75 4.79
CA GLY A 404 -9.89 -11.73 4.03
C GLY A 404 -9.14 -12.34 2.85
N ALA A 405 -8.49 -11.51 2.03
CA ALA A 405 -7.62 -12.00 0.94
C ALA A 405 -6.16 -12.15 1.37
N PHE A 406 -5.70 -11.28 2.28
CA PHE A 406 -4.35 -11.22 2.85
C PHE A 406 -4.39 -10.34 4.11
N PRO A 407 -3.35 -10.26 4.96
CA PRO A 407 -3.34 -9.38 6.12
C PRO A 407 -3.44 -7.89 5.70
N GLY A 408 -4.56 -7.23 5.99
CA GLY A 408 -4.77 -5.81 5.73
C GLY A 408 -5.02 -5.05 7.04
N ARG A 409 -4.47 -3.84 7.21
CA ARG A 409 -4.61 -3.06 8.45
C ARG A 409 -4.84 -1.58 8.17
N ASN A 410 -5.73 -0.96 8.94
CA ASN A 410 -5.97 0.48 8.89
C ASN A 410 -6.65 0.95 10.17
N ASP A 411 -6.35 2.16 10.63
CA ASP A 411 -7.05 2.73 11.79
C ASP A 411 -8.52 3.01 11.45
N VAL A 412 -8.77 3.75 10.36
CA VAL A 412 -10.13 4.11 9.90
C VAL A 412 -10.36 3.63 8.47
N GLY A 413 -11.55 3.14 8.12
CA GLY A 413 -11.88 2.85 6.72
C GLY A 413 -12.01 4.14 5.90
N ILE A 414 -13.07 4.90 6.19
CA ILE A 414 -13.35 6.20 5.56
C ILE A 414 -13.40 7.29 6.63
N LYS A 415 -12.69 8.39 6.41
CA LYS A 415 -12.73 9.61 7.23
C LYS A 415 -13.34 10.76 6.43
N ILE A 416 -14.44 11.32 6.91
CA ILE A 416 -15.16 12.43 6.27
C ILE A 416 -14.98 13.68 7.11
N ASN A 417 -14.13 14.60 6.66
CA ASN A 417 -13.90 15.88 7.31
C ASN A 417 -14.70 17.02 6.65
N SER A 418 -14.84 17.01 5.32
CA SER A 418 -15.61 18.02 4.60
C SER A 418 -17.10 18.00 4.98
N ASN A 419 -17.70 19.18 5.03
CA ASN A 419 -19.14 19.31 5.27
C ASN A 419 -19.95 18.84 4.05
N ASN A 420 -21.22 18.51 4.30
CA ASN A 420 -22.25 18.21 3.31
C ASN A 420 -22.02 16.97 2.43
N VAL A 421 -20.96 16.20 2.67
CA VAL A 421 -20.68 14.98 1.90
C VAL A 421 -21.89 14.05 1.90
N VAL A 422 -22.18 13.47 0.74
CA VAL A 422 -23.26 12.49 0.58
C VAL A 422 -22.67 11.12 0.29
N GLY A 423 -22.87 10.18 1.20
CA GLY A 423 -22.58 8.76 0.99
C GLY A 423 -23.82 8.04 0.46
N ASP A 424 -23.63 7.14 -0.49
CA ASP A 424 -24.72 6.42 -1.12
C ASP A 424 -24.30 4.99 -1.50
N GLN A 425 -24.70 4.03 -0.65
CA GLN A 425 -24.19 2.68 -0.58
C GLN A 425 -22.70 2.65 -0.18
N LEU A 426 -22.44 2.52 1.11
CA LEU A 426 -21.10 2.32 1.66
C LEU A 426 -21.08 1.01 2.44
N TRP A 427 -20.12 0.13 2.13
CA TRP A 427 -19.85 -1.06 2.94
C TRP A 427 -18.45 -1.00 3.52
N LEU A 428 -18.31 -0.98 4.85
CA LEU A 428 -17.03 -0.94 5.52
C LEU A 428 -16.88 -2.22 6.32
N TRP A 429 -16.03 -3.11 5.83
CA TRP A 429 -15.95 -4.49 6.30
C TRP A 429 -14.54 -4.83 6.76
N ARG A 430 -14.38 -5.01 8.08
CA ARG A 430 -13.26 -5.78 8.61
C ARG A 430 -13.58 -7.26 8.41
N ALA A 431 -12.71 -7.98 7.75
CA ALA A 431 -12.98 -9.37 7.40
C ALA A 431 -13.26 -10.26 8.62
N ASP A 432 -14.40 -10.95 8.61
CA ASP A 432 -14.78 -11.97 9.61
C ASP A 432 -14.41 -13.41 9.17
N HIS A 433 -14.09 -13.58 7.88
CA HIS A 433 -13.67 -14.85 7.27
C HIS A 433 -12.66 -14.62 6.13
N GLY A 434 -12.05 -15.71 5.67
CA GLY A 434 -10.95 -15.70 4.70
C GLY A 434 -9.57 -15.74 5.37
N GLU A 435 -8.53 -15.48 4.58
CA GLU A 435 -7.17 -15.40 5.08
C GLU A 435 -7.00 -14.19 6.00
N SER A 436 -6.35 -14.40 7.16
CA SER A 436 -6.00 -13.34 8.11
C SER A 436 -7.20 -12.54 8.67
N ALA A 437 -8.37 -13.16 8.78
CA ALA A 437 -9.57 -12.62 9.42
C ALA A 437 -9.64 -13.01 10.92
N PHE A 438 -8.75 -12.45 11.72
CA PHE A 438 -8.63 -12.71 13.17
C PHE A 438 -8.27 -11.43 13.93
N TRP A 439 -8.59 -11.40 15.22
CA TRP A 439 -8.46 -10.23 16.10
C TRP A 439 -7.13 -9.49 15.99
N ASN A 440 -6.00 -10.18 15.82
CA ASN A 440 -4.68 -9.55 15.78
C ASN A 440 -4.06 -9.45 14.37
N THR A 441 -4.77 -9.86 13.31
CA THR A 441 -4.22 -9.96 11.96
C THR A 441 -4.72 -8.87 11.03
N ASN A 442 -6.04 -8.58 11.03
CA ASN A 442 -6.68 -7.56 10.23
C ASN A 442 -7.22 -6.40 11.08
N ILE A 443 -6.31 -5.79 11.83
CA ILE A 443 -6.62 -4.79 12.85
C ILE A 443 -7.21 -3.52 12.20
N THR A 444 -8.34 -3.07 12.75
CA THR A 444 -8.92 -1.77 12.44
C THR A 444 -9.78 -1.24 13.58
N LYS A 445 -9.66 0.06 13.87
CA LYS A 445 -10.38 0.72 14.96
C LYS A 445 -11.82 1.02 14.56
N ASN A 446 -12.02 1.77 13.49
CA ASN A 446 -13.35 2.21 13.04
C ASN A 446 -13.53 1.98 11.54
N GLY A 447 -14.74 1.65 11.11
CA GLY A 447 -15.07 1.68 9.69
C GLY A 447 -15.19 3.11 9.21
N LEU A 448 -16.04 3.89 9.87
CA LEU A 448 -16.39 5.25 9.46
C LEU A 448 -16.18 6.26 10.59
N VAL A 449 -15.50 7.36 10.28
CA VAL A 449 -15.42 8.54 11.15
C VAL A 449 -15.93 9.76 10.39
N VAL A 450 -16.96 10.42 10.92
CA VAL A 450 -17.59 11.62 10.32
C VAL A 450 -17.36 12.84 11.21
N ASN A 451 -16.51 13.75 10.76
CA ASN A 451 -16.23 15.02 11.42
C ASN A 451 -16.98 16.19 10.77
N GLY A 452 -17.25 16.10 9.45
CA GLY A 452 -17.96 17.12 8.69
C GLY A 452 -19.41 17.30 9.14
N LYS A 453 -19.91 18.54 9.09
CA LYS A 453 -21.31 18.89 9.36
C LYS A 453 -22.21 18.55 8.19
N ASN A 454 -23.49 18.29 8.46
CA ASN A 454 -24.54 18.06 7.45
C ASN A 454 -24.25 16.91 6.47
N VAL A 455 -23.43 15.92 6.88
CA VAL A 455 -23.16 14.72 6.10
C VAL A 455 -24.42 13.86 6.05
N THR A 456 -24.77 13.38 4.85
CA THR A 456 -25.93 12.50 4.64
C THR A 456 -25.46 11.17 4.09
N ILE A 457 -25.90 10.04 4.65
CA ILE A 457 -25.57 8.72 4.15
C ILE A 457 -26.84 7.90 3.91
N TYR A 458 -26.98 7.34 2.71
CA TYR A 458 -27.98 6.36 2.36
C TYR A 458 -27.31 4.99 2.25
N GLY A 459 -27.76 4.00 3.01
CA GLY A 459 -27.26 2.62 2.89
C GLY A 459 -25.86 2.47 3.48
N LEU A 460 -25.74 2.60 4.80
CA LEU A 460 -24.48 2.40 5.51
C LEU A 460 -24.41 0.99 6.10
N PHE A 461 -23.48 0.18 5.61
CA PHE A 461 -23.19 -1.17 6.09
C PHE A 461 -21.79 -1.12 6.73
N ASN A 462 -21.64 -1.43 8.02
CA ASN A 462 -20.37 -1.21 8.72
C ASN A 462 -20.10 -2.27 9.80
N GLU A 463 -19.08 -3.08 9.63
CA GLU A 463 -19.00 -4.41 10.26
C GLU A 463 -17.61 -4.78 10.79
N HIS A 464 -17.64 -5.40 11.97
CA HIS A 464 -16.59 -6.15 12.66
C HIS A 464 -15.36 -5.39 13.17
N HIS A 465 -15.31 -4.06 13.10
CA HIS A 465 -14.20 -3.22 13.60
C HIS A 465 -13.98 -3.37 15.12
N GLU A 466 -12.76 -3.12 15.62
CA GLU A 466 -12.38 -3.38 17.01
C GLU A 466 -12.87 -2.33 18.01
N GLU A 467 -13.17 -1.11 17.56
CA GLU A 467 -13.78 -0.06 18.38
C GLU A 467 -15.20 0.27 17.84
N TYR A 468 -15.61 1.53 17.84
CA TYR A 468 -16.88 1.93 17.25
C TYR A 468 -16.88 1.63 15.75
N GLN A 469 -17.91 0.94 15.24
CA GLN A 469 -18.03 0.70 13.80
C GLN A 469 -18.15 2.06 13.09
N THR A 470 -19.08 2.89 13.57
CA THR A 470 -19.32 4.27 13.13
C THR A 470 -19.14 5.25 14.29
N LEU A 471 -18.26 6.25 14.12
CA LEU A 471 -18.13 7.40 15.02
C LEU A 471 -18.54 8.69 14.30
N TRP A 472 -19.54 9.36 14.86
CA TRP A 472 -20.12 10.58 14.30
C TRP A 472 -19.87 11.78 15.22
N ASN A 473 -18.98 12.67 14.78
CA ASN A 473 -18.57 13.89 15.49
C ASN A 473 -19.23 15.16 14.91
N GLY A 474 -19.73 15.10 13.67
CA GLY A 474 -20.31 16.25 12.98
C GLY A 474 -21.80 16.50 13.29
N ASN A 475 -22.19 17.76 13.46
CA ASN A 475 -23.59 18.17 13.64
C ASN A 475 -24.40 18.09 12.33
N GLY A 476 -25.72 17.94 12.43
CA GLY A 476 -26.65 17.91 11.29
C GLY A 476 -26.58 16.60 10.49
N GLY A 477 -25.96 15.57 11.05
CA GLY A 477 -25.80 14.28 10.37
C GLY A 477 -27.12 13.59 10.10
N ARG A 478 -27.22 12.93 8.93
CA ARG A 478 -28.40 12.18 8.52
C ARG A 478 -28.04 10.79 8.00
N VAL A 479 -28.64 9.74 8.54
CA VAL A 479 -28.43 8.37 8.04
C VAL A 479 -29.75 7.69 7.73
N TYR A 480 -29.90 7.24 6.49
CA TYR A 480 -31.03 6.44 6.05
C TYR A 480 -30.55 5.03 5.81
N PHE A 481 -31.04 4.11 6.64
CA PHE A 481 -30.59 2.73 6.75
C PHE A 481 -29.15 2.59 7.28
N TYR A 482 -29.04 1.79 8.35
CA TYR A 482 -27.78 1.29 8.88
C TYR A 482 -27.89 -0.21 9.14
N GLN A 483 -26.87 -0.94 8.73
CA GLN A 483 -26.68 -2.33 9.12
C GLN A 483 -25.26 -2.50 9.65
N SER A 484 -25.13 -3.28 10.72
CA SER A 484 -23.85 -3.56 11.34
C SER A 484 -23.85 -4.88 12.07
N GLU A 485 -22.69 -5.52 12.06
CA GLU A 485 -22.37 -6.67 12.87
C GLU A 485 -21.14 -6.34 13.74
N ILE A 486 -21.22 -6.62 15.04
CA ILE A 486 -20.11 -6.45 15.99
C ILE A 486 -19.04 -7.53 15.71
N PRO A 487 -17.74 -7.30 15.98
CA PRO A 487 -16.68 -8.30 15.80
C PRO A 487 -17.02 -9.64 16.44
N TYR A 488 -16.91 -10.71 15.67
CA TYR A 488 -17.19 -12.06 16.16
C TYR A 488 -16.05 -12.62 17.01
N ASP A 489 -14.85 -12.17 16.73
CA ASP A 489 -13.57 -12.76 17.12
C ASP A 489 -12.93 -12.07 18.33
N VAL A 490 -13.73 -11.35 19.11
CA VAL A 490 -13.28 -10.78 20.39
C VAL A 490 -12.80 -11.92 21.31
N PRO A 491 -11.54 -11.90 21.79
CA PRO A 491 -10.96 -13.06 22.45
C PRO A 491 -11.42 -13.22 23.90
N ASN A 492 -11.82 -12.13 24.57
CA ASN A 492 -12.44 -12.12 25.90
C ASN A 492 -12.97 -10.71 26.22
N GLN A 493 -13.77 -10.59 27.28
CA GLN A 493 -14.33 -9.30 27.69
C GLN A 493 -13.24 -8.27 28.05
N ALA A 494 -12.18 -8.68 28.76
CA ALA A 494 -11.17 -7.75 29.28
C ALA A 494 -10.36 -7.07 28.16
N SER A 495 -10.17 -7.73 27.02
CA SER A 495 -9.53 -7.14 25.84
C SER A 495 -10.42 -6.18 25.05
N TRP A 496 -11.73 -6.18 25.30
CA TRP A 496 -12.70 -5.36 24.58
C TRP A 496 -13.60 -4.60 25.56
N MET A 497 -12.96 -3.65 26.22
CA MET A 497 -13.59 -2.69 27.13
C MET A 497 -13.35 -1.27 26.62
N ASN A 498 -14.37 -0.43 26.69
CA ASN A 498 -14.25 1.02 26.52
C ASN A 498 -14.23 1.66 27.92
N GLY A 499 -13.02 1.75 28.50
CA GLY A 499 -12.87 2.13 29.90
C GLY A 499 -13.54 1.10 30.83
N ALA A 500 -14.57 1.53 31.57
CA ALA A 500 -15.37 0.65 32.42
C ALA A 500 -16.58 0.02 31.71
N VAL A 501 -16.84 0.38 30.45
CA VAL A 501 -18.00 -0.08 29.68
C VAL A 501 -17.63 -1.33 28.87
N ASN A 502 -18.54 -2.31 28.84
CA ASN A 502 -18.38 -3.53 28.05
C ASN A 502 -18.50 -3.22 26.56
N GLY A 503 -17.39 -3.38 25.82
CA GLY A 503 -17.33 -3.17 24.37
C GLY A 503 -17.50 -1.72 23.92
N TYR A 504 -17.54 -1.55 22.60
CA TYR A 504 -17.76 -0.27 21.92
C TYR A 504 -19.07 -0.37 21.15
N ALA A 505 -19.94 0.64 21.27
CA ALA A 505 -21.19 0.70 20.52
C ALA A 505 -20.94 0.60 19.02
N SER A 506 -21.87 0.01 18.26
CA SER A 506 -21.75 -0.01 16.81
C SER A 506 -21.84 1.40 16.23
N TYR A 507 -22.82 2.18 16.71
CA TYR A 507 -23.08 3.53 16.23
C TYR A 507 -22.94 4.53 17.37
N LYS A 508 -21.84 5.29 17.38
CA LYS A 508 -21.58 6.35 18.37
C LYS A 508 -21.80 7.73 17.76
N ILE A 509 -22.78 8.45 18.28
CA ILE A 509 -22.89 9.90 18.13
C ILE A 509 -22.13 10.52 19.30
N ALA A 510 -21.12 11.34 18.99
CA ALA A 510 -20.28 11.96 20.01
C ALA A 510 -21.10 12.87 20.93
N ASP A 511 -20.70 12.95 22.19
CA ASP A 511 -21.43 13.67 23.25
C ASP A 511 -21.54 15.19 22.97
N THR A 512 -20.72 15.73 22.08
CA THR A 512 -20.76 17.13 21.65
C THR A 512 -21.70 17.40 20.46
N VAL A 513 -22.26 16.37 19.84
CA VAL A 513 -23.23 16.53 18.75
C VAL A 513 -24.57 16.93 19.33
N THR A 514 -25.15 18.01 18.82
CA THR A 514 -26.44 18.54 19.26
C THR A 514 -27.57 18.23 18.29
N THR A 515 -27.24 17.90 17.04
CA THR A 515 -28.20 17.58 15.97
C THR A 515 -27.75 16.38 15.16
N HIS A 516 -28.58 15.34 15.10
CA HIS A 516 -28.37 14.13 14.31
C HIS A 516 -29.71 13.42 14.13
N GLU A 517 -29.97 12.88 12.95
CA GLU A 517 -31.22 12.16 12.66
C GLU A 517 -30.96 10.88 11.85
N ALA A 518 -31.46 9.73 12.29
CA ALA A 518 -31.23 8.47 11.57
C ALA A 518 -32.46 7.56 11.56
N TRP A 519 -32.61 6.76 10.50
CA TRP A 519 -33.78 5.91 10.23
C TRP A 519 -33.38 4.48 9.90
N GLY A 520 -33.96 3.50 10.61
CA GLY A 520 -33.79 2.07 10.31
C GLY A 520 -32.39 1.58 10.62
N LEU A 521 -32.04 1.46 11.90
CA LEU A 521 -30.71 1.00 12.35
C LEU A 521 -30.77 -0.45 12.85
N GLY A 522 -30.03 -1.36 12.20
CA GLY A 522 -29.86 -2.74 12.62
C GLY A 522 -28.44 -3.01 13.14
N VAL A 523 -28.32 -3.57 14.35
CA VAL A 523 -27.02 -3.96 14.94
C VAL A 523 -27.07 -5.39 15.46
N TYR A 524 -26.21 -6.25 14.93
CA TYR A 524 -26.24 -7.69 15.17
C TYR A 524 -24.99 -8.16 15.91
N SER A 525 -25.10 -9.27 16.64
CA SER A 525 -23.96 -9.91 17.32
C SER A 525 -23.98 -11.42 17.14
N TYR A 526 -22.84 -11.99 16.74
CA TYR A 526 -22.61 -13.44 16.69
C TYR A 526 -21.50 -13.94 17.62
N PHE A 527 -20.67 -13.07 18.24
CA PHE A 527 -19.57 -13.43 19.16
C PHE A 527 -19.16 -14.91 19.15
N ARG A 528 -18.37 -15.30 18.14
CA ARG A 528 -18.01 -16.69 17.85
C ARG A 528 -17.04 -17.25 18.89
N ASP A 529 -16.09 -16.41 19.33
CA ASP A 529 -14.88 -16.90 20.00
C ASP A 529 -14.92 -16.80 21.53
N ALA A 530 -15.76 -15.91 22.09
CA ALA A 530 -15.90 -15.76 23.55
C ALA A 530 -17.30 -15.25 23.97
N ALA A 531 -17.68 -15.56 25.22
CA ALA A 531 -18.90 -15.05 25.84
C ALA A 531 -18.70 -13.57 26.25
N VAL A 532 -18.85 -12.69 25.27
CA VAL A 532 -18.60 -11.26 25.38
C VAL A 532 -19.92 -10.49 25.39
N LYS A 533 -19.93 -9.40 26.15
CA LYS A 533 -21.07 -8.51 26.27
C LYS A 533 -20.73 -7.18 25.60
N LEU A 534 -21.73 -6.64 24.90
CA LEU A 534 -21.75 -5.25 24.46
C LEU A 534 -22.79 -4.50 25.30
N ASN A 535 -22.40 -3.42 25.96
CA ASN A 535 -23.31 -2.66 26.82
C ASN A 535 -24.50 -2.07 26.06
N THR A 536 -24.25 -1.45 24.90
CA THR A 536 -25.32 -0.91 24.07
C THR A 536 -24.92 -0.95 22.60
N ALA A 537 -25.88 -1.20 21.71
CA ALA A 537 -25.64 -1.17 20.27
C ALA A 537 -25.42 0.25 19.72
N ILE A 538 -26.16 1.22 20.26
CA ILE A 538 -26.11 2.62 19.83
C ILE A 538 -25.83 3.50 21.06
N GLU A 539 -24.95 4.48 20.90
CA GLU A 539 -24.70 5.53 21.88
C GLU A 539 -25.03 6.88 21.28
N ALA A 540 -25.87 7.64 21.97
CA ALA A 540 -26.30 8.95 21.49
C ALA A 540 -26.49 9.95 22.63
N PRO A 541 -26.22 11.24 22.41
CA PRO A 541 -26.50 12.27 23.41
C PRO A 541 -28.00 12.39 23.69
N ASN A 542 -28.35 12.86 24.88
CA ASN A 542 -29.74 13.10 25.26
C ASN A 542 -30.14 14.56 24.99
N TYR A 543 -30.14 14.99 23.73
CA TYR A 543 -30.53 16.35 23.33
C TYR A 543 -31.70 16.36 22.32
N PRO A 544 -32.55 17.41 22.30
CA PRO A 544 -33.73 17.49 21.43
C PRO A 544 -33.45 17.39 19.92
N GLY A 545 -32.25 17.73 19.49
CA GLY A 545 -31.82 17.58 18.10
C GLY A 545 -31.33 16.18 17.73
N ILE A 546 -31.25 15.25 18.69
CA ILE A 546 -30.85 13.86 18.47
C ILE A 546 -32.10 13.00 18.35
N LYS A 547 -32.31 12.43 17.17
CA LYS A 547 -33.49 11.64 16.82
C LYS A 547 -33.08 10.37 16.10
N ILE A 548 -33.50 9.22 16.60
CA ILE A 548 -33.25 7.93 15.97
C ILE A 548 -34.57 7.20 15.86
N HIS A 549 -34.90 6.81 14.64
CA HIS A 549 -36.14 6.14 14.28
C HIS A 549 -35.83 4.68 13.94
N HIS A 550 -36.63 3.77 14.49
CA HIS A 550 -36.66 2.35 14.17
C HIS A 550 -35.30 1.65 14.31
N MET A 551 -34.99 1.23 15.53
CA MET A 551 -33.76 0.52 15.89
C MET A 551 -34.06 -0.94 16.20
N THR A 552 -33.22 -1.86 15.73
CA THR A 552 -33.31 -3.30 16.05
C THR A 552 -31.93 -3.85 16.41
N THR A 553 -31.87 -4.68 17.45
CA THR A 553 -30.69 -5.49 17.77
C THR A 553 -31.02 -6.97 17.65
N ILE A 554 -30.06 -7.77 17.18
CA ILE A 554 -30.25 -9.22 17.00
C ILE A 554 -29.03 -9.99 17.53
N TRP A 555 -29.30 -11.06 18.27
CA TRP A 555 -28.31 -12.06 18.65
C TRP A 555 -28.38 -13.25 17.69
N LEU A 556 -27.32 -13.50 16.92
CA LEU A 556 -27.28 -14.42 15.78
C LEU A 556 -26.84 -15.84 16.15
N ASN A 557 -27.20 -16.34 17.33
CA ASN A 557 -26.78 -17.66 17.79
C ASN A 557 -25.28 -17.80 18.08
N GLY A 558 -24.69 -16.77 18.71
CA GLY A 558 -23.29 -16.74 19.11
C GLY A 558 -22.94 -17.59 20.33
N MET A 559 -21.75 -17.37 20.90
CA MET A 559 -21.31 -18.09 22.10
C MET A 559 -22.28 -17.84 23.27
N ALA A 560 -22.72 -18.91 23.93
CA ALA A 560 -23.62 -18.83 25.07
C ALA A 560 -23.06 -17.90 26.17
N GLY A 561 -23.89 -16.98 26.66
CA GLY A 561 -23.50 -15.96 27.63
C GLY A 561 -23.04 -14.64 27.02
N SER A 562 -22.89 -14.57 25.69
CA SER A 562 -22.75 -13.30 24.99
C SER A 562 -24.09 -12.55 24.90
N GLU A 563 -24.04 -11.22 24.89
CA GLU A 563 -25.25 -10.39 24.78
C GLU A 563 -24.96 -9.00 24.20
N ILE A 564 -25.99 -8.35 23.67
CA ILE A 564 -26.06 -6.88 23.61
C ILE A 564 -27.08 -6.47 24.69
N THR A 565 -26.66 -5.67 25.67
CA THR A 565 -27.49 -5.37 26.85
C THR A 565 -28.62 -4.38 26.56
N HIS A 566 -28.37 -3.37 25.72
CA HIS A 566 -29.34 -2.34 25.34
C HIS A 566 -29.30 -2.04 23.84
N VAL A 567 -30.43 -1.56 23.31
CA VAL A 567 -30.54 -1.11 21.91
C VAL A 567 -29.86 0.26 21.75
N ILE A 568 -30.20 1.21 22.62
CA ILE A 568 -29.62 2.56 22.61
C ILE A 568 -29.44 3.08 24.03
N ASN A 569 -28.23 3.53 24.37
CA ASN A 569 -27.84 3.94 25.71
C ASN A 569 -28.26 2.91 26.78
N ASN A 570 -29.31 3.23 27.55
CA ASN A 570 -29.89 2.38 28.59
C ASN A 570 -31.34 1.95 28.25
N THR A 571 -31.75 2.06 26.99
CA THR A 571 -33.11 1.81 26.48
C THR A 571 -33.13 0.62 25.53
N GLY A 572 -34.20 -0.17 25.60
CA GLY A 572 -34.33 -1.45 24.90
C GLY A 572 -33.80 -2.60 25.75
N GLY A 573 -34.43 -3.77 25.64
CA GLY A 573 -34.00 -4.97 26.34
C GLY A 573 -32.71 -5.56 25.75
N ARG A 574 -32.17 -6.56 26.45
CA ARG A 574 -31.01 -7.31 25.98
C ARG A 574 -31.37 -8.38 24.95
N VAL A 575 -30.43 -8.72 24.08
CA VAL A 575 -30.48 -9.91 23.21
C VAL A 575 -29.34 -10.87 23.59
N TYR A 576 -29.64 -12.15 23.78
CA TYR A 576 -28.72 -13.13 24.39
C TYR A 576 -29.03 -14.61 24.07
N GLY A 577 -30.08 -14.92 23.31
CA GLY A 577 -30.51 -16.31 23.09
C GLY A 577 -31.58 -16.44 22.02
N SER A 578 -31.79 -17.64 21.49
CA SER A 578 -32.84 -17.92 20.49
C SER A 578 -34.21 -18.24 21.09
N THR A 579 -34.31 -18.36 22.42
CA THR A 579 -35.58 -18.62 23.12
C THR A 579 -35.57 -17.96 24.50
N PRO A 580 -36.66 -17.26 24.89
CA PRO A 580 -37.84 -16.91 24.07
C PRO A 580 -37.49 -15.99 22.88
N ALA A 581 -38.40 -15.78 21.92
CA ALA A 581 -38.09 -15.07 20.67
C ALA A 581 -37.60 -13.62 20.88
N ASP A 582 -38.09 -12.96 21.93
CA ASP A 582 -37.64 -11.65 22.39
C ASP A 582 -36.22 -11.65 23.00
N ALA A 583 -35.69 -12.82 23.38
CA ALA A 583 -34.26 -12.96 23.73
C ALA A 583 -33.35 -12.86 22.50
N MET A 584 -33.86 -13.07 21.29
CA MET A 584 -33.07 -13.03 20.05
C MET A 584 -33.05 -11.64 19.43
N ARG A 585 -34.18 -10.92 19.51
CA ARG A 585 -34.37 -9.62 18.86
C ARG A 585 -35.06 -8.64 19.79
N GLN A 586 -34.52 -7.42 19.84
CA GLN A 586 -35.12 -6.30 20.54
C GLN A 586 -35.26 -5.11 19.60
N THR A 587 -36.28 -4.28 19.81
CA THR A 587 -36.53 -3.08 19.00
C THR A 587 -36.84 -1.87 19.86
N VAL A 588 -36.48 -0.69 19.36
CA VAL A 588 -36.91 0.60 19.91
C VAL A 588 -37.44 1.43 18.73
N ALA A 589 -38.67 1.90 18.82
CA ALA A 589 -39.29 2.66 17.74
C ALA A 589 -38.71 4.06 17.61
N GLU A 590 -38.53 4.76 18.73
CA GLU A 590 -38.14 6.16 18.74
C GLU A 590 -37.17 6.42 19.88
N TYR A 591 -36.11 7.16 19.58
CA TYR A 591 -35.29 7.86 20.56
C TYR A 591 -35.25 9.32 20.16
N ALA A 592 -35.84 10.18 21.00
CA ALA A 592 -35.73 11.63 20.88
C ALA A 592 -35.14 12.14 22.18
N GLY A 593 -33.96 12.76 22.12
CA GLY A 593 -33.35 13.30 23.33
C GLY A 593 -34.22 14.39 23.96
N THR A 594 -34.26 14.46 25.28
CA THR A 594 -35.10 15.41 26.04
C THR A 594 -34.30 16.25 27.02
N GLY A 595 -33.00 16.03 27.14
CA GLY A 595 -32.13 16.79 28.02
C GLY A 595 -31.85 18.20 27.52
N THR A 596 -31.02 18.92 28.26
CA THR A 596 -30.54 20.24 27.82
C THR A 596 -29.19 20.02 27.12
N PRO A 597 -28.98 20.55 25.90
CA PRO A 597 -27.64 20.58 25.33
C PRO A 597 -26.66 21.24 26.32
N PRO A 598 -25.41 20.77 26.42
CA PRO A 598 -24.38 21.51 27.14
C PRO A 598 -24.29 22.91 26.54
N PRO A 599 -23.94 23.94 27.33
CA PRO A 599 -23.63 25.25 26.77
C PRO A 599 -22.64 25.07 25.63
N THR A 600 -22.87 25.76 24.50
CA THR A 600 -21.89 25.77 23.41
C THR A 600 -20.56 26.26 23.96
N ASP A 601 -19.54 25.41 23.90
CA ASP A 601 -18.22 25.79 24.36
C ASP A 601 -17.58 26.77 23.38
N THR A 602 -17.30 27.98 23.85
CA THR A 602 -16.70 29.06 23.05
C THR A 602 -15.31 29.42 23.53
N GLN A 603 -14.80 28.73 24.56
CA GLN A 603 -13.50 29.02 25.13
C GLN A 603 -12.47 28.10 24.46
N ALA A 604 -11.39 28.70 23.95
CA ALA A 604 -10.32 27.92 23.38
C ALA A 604 -9.43 27.29 24.47
N PRO A 605 -8.83 26.12 24.20
CA PRO A 605 -7.82 25.54 25.06
C PRO A 605 -6.65 26.50 25.33
N THR A 606 -5.88 26.23 26.36
CA THR A 606 -4.59 26.90 26.57
C THR A 606 -3.59 26.51 25.48
N ALA A 607 -2.63 27.40 25.18
CA ALA A 607 -1.55 27.09 24.23
C ALA A 607 -0.70 25.93 24.78
N PRO A 608 -0.33 24.93 23.94
CA PRO A 608 0.59 23.88 24.38
C PRO A 608 1.92 24.47 24.85
N ALA A 609 2.41 24.04 26.01
CA ALA A 609 3.65 24.56 26.59
C ALA A 609 4.84 23.64 26.28
N ASN A 610 6.07 24.13 26.44
CA ASN A 610 7.29 23.30 26.42
C ASN A 610 7.46 22.42 25.16
N LEU A 611 7.09 22.93 23.98
CA LEU A 611 7.35 22.21 22.74
C LEU A 611 8.86 22.04 22.57
N THR A 612 9.28 20.81 22.33
CA THR A 612 10.66 20.40 22.02
C THR A 612 10.68 19.65 20.70
N ALA A 613 11.79 19.77 19.97
CA ALA A 613 12.05 19.07 18.71
C ALA A 613 13.42 18.41 18.79
N THR A 614 13.48 17.10 18.53
CA THR A 614 14.71 16.30 18.60
C THR A 614 14.89 15.55 17.30
N ALA A 615 15.97 15.82 16.56
CA ALA A 615 16.31 15.05 15.38
C ALA A 615 16.81 13.66 15.79
N VAL A 616 16.20 12.61 15.23
CA VAL A 616 16.52 11.21 15.55
C VAL A 616 17.17 10.48 14.38
N SER A 617 17.00 10.98 13.14
CA SER A 617 17.70 10.50 11.96
C SER A 617 17.81 11.62 10.92
N SER A 618 18.53 11.36 9.82
CA SER A 618 18.64 12.29 8.68
C SER A 618 17.29 12.59 8.01
N SER A 619 16.22 11.87 8.34
CA SER A 619 14.89 12.02 7.76
C SER A 619 13.74 12.11 8.78
N GLN A 620 14.04 12.24 10.08
CA GLN A 620 13.03 12.25 11.14
C GLN A 620 13.38 13.17 12.32
N ILE A 621 12.38 13.94 12.77
CA ILE A 621 12.39 14.75 14.00
C ILE A 621 11.18 14.37 14.85
N ASN A 622 11.42 14.05 16.13
CA ASN A 622 10.37 13.80 17.10
C ASN A 622 10.05 15.07 17.89
N LEU A 623 8.76 15.30 18.12
CA LEU A 623 8.20 16.42 18.86
C LEU A 623 7.55 15.95 20.15
N SER A 624 7.69 16.75 21.21
CA SER A 624 7.02 16.54 22.49
C SER A 624 6.66 17.88 23.12
N TRP A 625 5.49 17.99 23.75
CA TRP A 625 5.00 19.20 24.41
C TRP A 625 4.24 18.87 25.70
N GLY A 626 3.95 19.89 26.50
CA GLY A 626 3.08 19.83 27.67
C GLY A 626 1.60 19.91 27.27
N ALA A 627 0.75 19.15 27.96
CA ALA A 627 -0.67 19.11 27.70
C ALA A 627 -1.34 20.49 27.92
N SER A 628 -2.25 20.83 27.03
CA SER A 628 -3.15 21.97 27.19
C SER A 628 -4.30 21.61 28.13
N THR A 629 -4.93 22.64 28.69
CA THR A 629 -6.14 22.55 29.51
C THR A 629 -7.26 23.35 28.87
N ASP A 630 -8.49 22.96 29.15
CA ASP A 630 -9.68 23.59 28.63
C ASP A 630 -10.83 23.43 29.63
N ASN A 631 -11.87 24.26 29.55
CA ASN A 631 -13.04 24.22 30.44
C ASN A 631 -13.95 23.01 30.17
N VAL A 632 -13.96 22.47 28.95
CA VAL A 632 -14.68 21.22 28.62
C VAL A 632 -13.70 20.10 28.35
N GLY A 633 -12.67 20.35 27.53
CA GLY A 633 -11.60 19.37 27.31
C GLY A 633 -10.89 19.53 25.98
N VAL A 634 -9.60 19.19 25.97
CA VAL A 634 -8.76 19.19 24.77
C VAL A 634 -8.92 17.87 24.02
N THR A 635 -9.27 17.92 22.73
CA THR A 635 -9.47 16.74 21.89
C THR A 635 -8.27 16.42 21.01
N GLY A 636 -7.36 17.36 20.81
CA GLY A 636 -6.12 17.10 20.11
C GLY A 636 -5.25 18.33 19.89
N TYR A 637 -4.22 18.11 19.09
CA TYR A 637 -3.17 19.07 18.79
C TYR A 637 -2.89 19.08 17.29
N ASP A 638 -2.81 20.26 16.68
CA ASP A 638 -2.42 20.46 15.29
C ASP A 638 -0.95 20.86 15.23
N ILE A 639 -0.16 20.13 14.44
CA ILE A 639 1.30 20.26 14.34
C ILE A 639 1.65 21.00 13.05
N TYR A 640 2.34 22.12 13.19
CA TYR A 640 2.77 22.95 12.08
C TYR A 640 4.29 22.84 11.91
N ARG A 641 4.76 22.55 10.69
CA ARG A 641 6.17 22.57 10.30
C ARG A 641 6.41 23.72 9.33
N ASN A 642 7.34 24.61 9.65
CA ASN A 642 7.63 25.82 8.89
C ASN A 642 6.35 26.63 8.58
N GLY A 643 5.45 26.72 9.56
CA GLY A 643 4.16 27.41 9.44
C GLY A 643 3.06 26.65 8.70
N THR A 644 3.34 25.47 8.14
CA THR A 644 2.35 24.65 7.42
C THR A 644 1.86 23.51 8.29
N LEU A 645 0.54 23.28 8.37
CA LEU A 645 -0.04 22.13 9.08
C LEU A 645 0.42 20.82 8.42
N ILE A 646 1.04 19.92 9.19
CA ILE A 646 1.55 18.63 8.69
C ILE A 646 0.84 17.41 9.29
N GLY A 647 0.01 17.61 10.32
CA GLY A 647 -0.77 16.55 10.93
C GLY A 647 -1.38 16.98 12.26
N SER A 648 -2.11 16.06 12.88
CA SER A 648 -2.65 16.24 14.23
C SER A 648 -2.24 15.06 15.12
N SER A 649 -2.25 15.27 16.43
CA SER A 649 -2.04 14.24 17.45
C SER A 649 -3.09 14.34 18.55
N THR A 650 -3.57 13.22 19.06
CA THR A 650 -4.42 13.16 20.27
C THR A 650 -3.60 13.03 21.54
N THR A 651 -2.29 12.79 21.41
CA THR A 651 -1.33 12.75 22.50
C THR A 651 -0.41 13.98 22.45
N THR A 652 0.48 14.12 23.43
CA THR A 652 1.40 15.25 23.52
C THR A 652 2.74 15.02 22.81
N SER A 653 2.74 14.20 21.76
CA SER A 653 3.91 13.91 20.94
C SER A 653 3.55 13.69 19.48
N TYR A 654 4.55 13.85 18.59
CA TYR A 654 4.40 13.64 17.16
C TYR A 654 5.73 13.30 16.50
N SER A 655 5.72 12.40 15.52
CA SER A 655 6.92 12.01 14.75
C SER A 655 6.85 12.59 13.35
N SER A 656 7.64 13.64 13.07
CA SER A 656 7.75 14.25 11.74
C SER A 656 8.80 13.52 10.90
N THR A 657 8.35 12.70 9.95
CA THR A 657 9.19 11.89 9.05
C THR A 657 9.28 12.50 7.63
N GLY A 658 10.05 11.87 6.74
CA GLY A 658 10.19 12.28 5.34
C GLY A 658 10.99 13.57 5.16
N LEU A 659 11.87 13.89 6.11
CA LEU A 659 12.68 15.10 6.11
C LEU A 659 13.92 14.96 5.21
N THR A 660 14.43 16.10 4.75
CA THR A 660 15.70 16.18 4.01
C THR A 660 16.86 16.29 4.99
N ALA A 661 17.92 15.54 4.75
CA ALA A 661 19.14 15.57 5.56
C ALA A 661 19.75 16.98 5.64
N SER A 662 20.50 17.25 6.72
CA SER A 662 21.16 18.54 6.97
C SER A 662 20.24 19.78 6.87
N THR A 663 18.93 19.62 7.09
CA THR A 663 17.93 20.69 6.97
C THR A 663 17.34 21.04 8.34
N THR A 664 17.28 22.33 8.65
CA THR A 664 16.61 22.84 9.85
C THR A 664 15.11 22.98 9.60
N TYR A 665 14.31 22.39 10.48
CA TYR A 665 12.86 22.54 10.49
C TYR A 665 12.42 23.23 11.78
N SER A 666 11.42 24.10 11.66
CA SER A 666 10.76 24.78 12.78
C SER A 666 9.36 24.22 12.98
N TYR A 667 8.93 24.13 14.23
CA TYR A 667 7.65 23.54 14.62
C TYR A 667 6.90 24.42 15.61
N THR A 668 5.57 24.46 15.46
CA THR A 668 4.64 24.99 16.46
C THR A 668 3.45 24.04 16.58
N VAL A 669 2.78 24.04 17.73
CA VAL A 669 1.62 23.19 17.99
C VAL A 669 0.47 24.04 18.52
N LYS A 670 -0.76 23.80 18.07
CA LYS A 670 -1.98 24.40 18.62
C LYS A 670 -2.87 23.31 19.19
N ALA A 671 -3.51 23.55 20.32
CA ALA A 671 -4.52 22.65 20.88
C ALA A 671 -5.90 22.98 20.31
N LYS A 672 -6.78 21.99 20.25
CA LYS A 672 -8.19 22.15 19.89
C LYS A 672 -9.08 21.36 20.83
N ASP A 673 -10.29 21.87 21.04
CA ASP A 673 -11.34 21.19 21.79
C ASP A 673 -12.36 20.50 20.86
N ALA A 674 -13.41 19.96 21.46
CA ALA A 674 -14.49 19.29 20.74
C ALA A 674 -15.46 20.26 20.04
N ALA A 675 -15.50 21.53 20.46
CA ALA A 675 -16.32 22.57 19.85
C ALA A 675 -15.63 23.25 18.64
N GLY A 676 -14.35 22.95 18.43
CA GLY A 676 -13.54 23.47 17.34
C GLY A 676 -12.83 24.79 17.69
N ASN A 677 -12.80 25.19 18.97
CA ASN A 677 -11.99 26.32 19.39
C ASN A 677 -10.52 25.90 19.35
N VAL A 678 -9.67 26.78 18.82
CA VAL A 678 -8.24 26.51 18.61
C VAL A 678 -7.44 27.49 19.46
N SER A 679 -6.46 26.97 20.19
CA SER A 679 -5.61 27.78 21.05
C SER A 679 -4.60 28.62 20.27
N ALA A 680 -3.95 29.55 20.97
CA ALA A 680 -2.73 30.17 20.45
C ALA A 680 -1.63 29.11 20.23
N ALA A 681 -0.70 29.40 19.34
CA ALA A 681 0.44 28.50 19.08
C ALA A 681 1.34 28.36 20.33
N SER A 682 1.94 27.20 20.49
CA SER A 682 3.05 26.94 21.42
C SER A 682 4.25 27.84 21.14
N ASN A 683 5.30 27.72 21.96
CA ASN A 683 6.62 28.19 21.57
C ASN A 683 7.08 27.50 20.26
N THR A 684 7.92 28.18 19.48
CA THR A 684 8.59 27.56 18.32
C THR A 684 9.73 26.67 18.80
N ALA A 685 9.79 25.43 18.33
CA ALA A 685 10.92 24.53 18.52
C ALA A 685 11.54 24.20 17.16
N SER A 686 12.87 24.13 17.08
CA SER A 686 13.56 23.80 15.84
C SER A 686 14.59 22.71 16.06
N ALA A 687 14.78 21.86 15.05
CA ALA A 687 15.85 20.88 15.02
C ALA A 687 16.41 20.72 13.60
N THR A 688 17.70 20.39 13.51
CA THR A 688 18.38 20.11 12.25
C THR A 688 18.60 18.61 12.13
N THR A 689 18.08 18.01 11.05
CA THR A 689 18.36 16.60 10.75
C THR A 689 19.87 16.40 10.54
N PRO A 690 20.48 15.31 11.05
CA PRO A 690 21.85 14.94 10.71
C PRO A 690 22.07 14.78 9.20
N ALA A 691 23.34 14.76 8.79
CA ALA A 691 23.72 14.35 7.45
C ALA A 691 23.31 12.89 7.19
N GLY A 692 22.99 12.55 5.94
CA GLY A 692 22.84 11.15 5.52
C GLY A 692 24.18 10.41 5.56
N SER A 693 24.16 9.08 5.65
CA SER A 693 25.36 8.26 5.48
C SER A 693 25.90 8.41 4.06
N ASP A 694 27.24 8.49 3.92
CA ASP A 694 27.89 8.53 2.63
C ASP A 694 27.87 7.16 1.95
N THR A 695 27.26 7.08 0.77
CA THR A 695 27.09 5.84 -0.01
C THR A 695 27.84 5.86 -1.32
N GLN A 696 28.58 6.93 -1.62
CA GLN A 696 29.29 7.05 -2.87
C GLN A 696 30.71 6.50 -2.68
N ALA A 697 31.12 5.58 -3.56
CA ALA A 697 32.47 5.04 -3.53
C ALA A 697 33.47 6.01 -4.18
N PRO A 698 34.74 6.02 -3.73
CA PRO A 698 35.79 6.76 -4.40
C PRO A 698 35.95 6.40 -5.88
N THR A 699 36.51 7.30 -6.67
CA THR A 699 36.92 6.96 -8.04
C THR A 699 38.03 5.90 -8.03
N ALA A 700 38.10 5.06 -9.07
CA ALA A 700 39.22 4.13 -9.21
C ALA A 700 40.55 4.90 -9.29
N PRO A 701 41.64 4.44 -8.65
CA PRO A 701 42.95 5.05 -8.80
C PRO A 701 43.40 5.02 -10.27
N ALA A 702 43.88 6.15 -10.78
CA ALA A 702 44.28 6.27 -12.18
C ALA A 702 45.79 6.08 -12.35
N SER A 703 46.25 5.82 -13.58
CA SER A 703 47.67 5.87 -13.94
C SER A 703 48.59 5.03 -13.04
N LEU A 704 48.15 3.84 -12.62
CA LEU A 704 48.99 2.93 -11.86
C LEU A 704 50.21 2.54 -12.71
N THR A 705 51.39 2.73 -12.14
CA THR A 705 52.69 2.36 -12.70
C THR A 705 53.42 1.41 -11.76
N ALA A 706 54.21 0.51 -12.33
CA ALA A 706 55.08 -0.41 -11.60
C ALA A 706 56.48 -0.30 -12.17
N THR A 707 57.49 -0.08 -11.31
CA THR A 707 58.88 0.06 -11.72
C THR A 707 59.75 -0.87 -10.90
N ALA A 708 60.42 -1.80 -11.57
CA ALA A 708 61.43 -2.65 -10.94
C ALA A 708 62.67 -1.83 -10.58
N VAL A 709 63.00 -1.79 -9.30
CA VAL A 709 64.14 -1.01 -8.78
C VAL A 709 65.34 -1.88 -8.42
N SER A 710 65.13 -3.18 -8.23
CA SER A 710 66.19 -4.16 -7.97
C SER A 710 65.75 -5.57 -8.40
N SER A 711 66.59 -6.56 -8.11
CA SER A 711 66.23 -7.97 -8.26
C SER A 711 65.17 -8.45 -7.26
N SER A 712 64.79 -7.66 -6.26
CA SER A 712 63.83 -8.07 -5.22
C SER A 712 62.80 -7.01 -4.82
N GLN A 713 62.69 -5.92 -5.59
CA GLN A 713 61.76 -4.82 -5.26
C GLN A 713 61.16 -4.19 -6.51
N ILE A 714 59.84 -3.92 -6.42
CA ILE A 714 59.07 -3.13 -7.39
C ILE A 714 58.37 -2.01 -6.62
N ASN A 715 58.54 -0.77 -7.07
CA ASN A 715 57.82 0.37 -6.55
C ASN A 715 56.58 0.66 -7.42
N LEU A 716 55.48 0.98 -6.76
CA LEU A 716 54.20 1.34 -7.36
C LEU A 716 53.90 2.81 -7.09
N SER A 717 53.33 3.48 -8.09
CA SER A 717 52.80 4.84 -7.98
C SER A 717 51.53 4.98 -8.81
N TRP A 718 50.55 5.72 -8.31
CA TRP A 718 49.27 5.97 -8.99
C TRP A 718 48.79 7.40 -8.77
N GLY A 719 47.81 7.82 -9.57
CA GLY A 719 47.08 9.07 -9.38
C GLY A 719 46.04 8.94 -8.25
N ALA A 720 45.91 10.01 -7.45
CA ALA A 720 44.97 10.04 -6.35
C ALA A 720 43.52 9.86 -6.82
N SER A 721 42.75 9.09 -6.06
CA SER A 721 41.30 9.02 -6.21
C SER A 721 40.63 10.24 -5.60
N THR A 722 39.45 10.58 -6.10
CA THR A 722 38.57 11.60 -5.53
C THR A 722 37.30 10.95 -4.99
N ASP A 723 36.71 11.59 -3.99
CA ASP A 723 35.49 11.16 -3.34
C ASP A 723 34.72 12.41 -2.85
N ASN A 724 33.41 12.30 -2.65
CA ASN A 724 32.56 13.41 -2.19
C ASN A 724 32.81 13.79 -0.72
N VAL A 725 33.29 12.89 0.13
CA VAL A 725 33.68 13.18 1.52
C VAL A 725 35.19 13.05 1.71
N GLY A 726 35.81 12.00 1.17
CA GLY A 726 37.27 11.88 1.14
C GLY A 726 37.78 10.44 1.13
N VAL A 727 38.90 10.25 0.43
CA VAL A 727 39.61 8.97 0.35
C VAL A 727 40.52 8.80 1.57
N THR A 728 40.39 7.67 2.28
CA THR A 728 41.17 7.38 3.50
C THR A 728 42.35 6.45 3.25
N GLY A 729 42.35 5.72 2.12
CA GLY A 729 43.49 4.90 1.73
C GLY A 729 43.27 4.07 0.47
N TYR A 730 44.26 3.23 0.19
CA TYR A 730 44.35 2.41 -1.01
C TYR A 730 44.75 0.98 -0.63
N ASP A 731 44.10 -0.01 -1.20
CA ASP A 731 44.41 -1.44 -1.05
C ASP A 731 45.15 -1.93 -2.30
N ILE A 732 46.31 -2.56 -2.11
CA ILE A 732 47.25 -2.95 -3.17
C ILE A 732 47.17 -4.46 -3.37
N TYR A 733 46.87 -4.87 -4.60
CA TYR A 733 46.75 -6.26 -5.00
C TYR A 733 47.90 -6.65 -5.91
N ARG A 734 48.54 -7.79 -5.63
CA ARG A 734 49.57 -8.42 -6.47
C ARG A 734 49.05 -9.75 -6.98
N ASN A 735 49.00 -9.93 -8.31
CA ASN A 735 48.45 -11.11 -8.97
C ASN A 735 47.04 -11.47 -8.46
N GLY A 736 46.22 -10.46 -8.17
CA GLY A 736 44.85 -10.63 -7.65
C GLY A 736 44.73 -10.76 -6.13
N THR A 737 45.83 -10.91 -5.38
CA THR A 737 45.82 -11.05 -3.91
C THR A 737 46.19 -9.75 -3.23
N LEU A 738 45.43 -9.35 -2.20
CA LEU A 738 45.74 -8.18 -1.37
C LEU A 738 47.07 -8.41 -0.63
N ILE A 739 48.04 -7.52 -0.82
CA ILE A 739 49.37 -7.61 -0.20
C ILE A 739 49.66 -6.49 0.81
N GLY A 740 48.81 -5.47 0.87
CA GLY A 740 48.96 -4.36 1.82
C GLY A 740 48.04 -3.20 1.48
N SER A 741 48.08 -2.17 2.31
CA SER A 741 47.38 -0.90 2.10
C SER A 741 48.35 0.27 2.20
N SER A 742 48.01 1.40 1.59
CA SER A 742 48.76 2.67 1.67
C SER A 742 47.80 3.83 1.89
N THR A 743 48.17 4.80 2.72
CA THR A 743 47.45 6.08 2.86
C THR A 743 47.98 7.15 1.90
N THR A 744 49.07 6.84 1.17
CA THR A 744 49.64 7.69 0.13
C THR A 744 49.46 7.04 -1.24
N THR A 745 49.78 7.76 -2.32
CA THR A 745 49.62 7.26 -3.69
C THR A 745 50.82 6.45 -4.20
N SER A 746 51.51 5.77 -3.29
CA SER A 746 52.68 4.94 -3.60
C SER A 746 52.77 3.72 -2.68
N TYR A 747 53.47 2.68 -3.15
CA TYR A 747 53.73 1.47 -2.37
C TYR A 747 55.02 0.79 -2.82
N SER A 748 55.86 0.38 -1.87
CA SER A 748 57.10 -0.36 -2.13
C SER A 748 56.91 -1.84 -1.85
N ASN A 749 56.88 -2.67 -2.89
CA ASN A 749 56.75 -4.12 -2.76
C ASN A 749 58.13 -4.79 -2.81
N THR A 750 58.61 -5.26 -1.66
CA THR A 750 59.94 -5.87 -1.45
C THR A 750 59.86 -7.40 -1.31
N GLY A 751 61.02 -8.08 -1.31
CA GLY A 751 61.10 -9.53 -1.09
C GLY A 751 60.71 -10.36 -2.31
N LEU A 752 60.83 -9.80 -3.51
CA LEU A 752 60.46 -10.44 -4.77
C LEU A 752 61.58 -11.33 -5.31
N THR A 753 61.21 -12.34 -6.08
CA THR A 753 62.15 -13.19 -6.82
C THR A 753 62.69 -12.46 -8.05
N ALA A 754 64.01 -12.57 -8.29
CA ALA A 754 64.69 -11.98 -9.45
C ALA A 754 64.14 -12.48 -10.79
N SER A 755 64.30 -11.69 -11.84
CA SER A 755 63.81 -11.98 -13.21
C SER A 755 62.33 -12.44 -13.28
N THR A 756 61.48 -12.05 -12.33
CA THR A 756 60.07 -12.47 -12.25
C THR A 756 59.13 -11.30 -12.50
N THR A 757 58.13 -11.52 -13.36
CA THR A 757 57.08 -10.53 -13.66
C THR A 757 55.96 -10.61 -12.63
N TYR A 758 55.59 -9.46 -12.06
CA TYR A 758 54.43 -9.32 -11.18
C TYR A 758 53.43 -8.33 -11.76
N SER A 759 52.14 -8.60 -11.56
CA SER A 759 51.04 -7.71 -11.94
C SER A 759 50.38 -7.11 -10.71
N TYR A 760 49.94 -5.85 -10.82
CA TYR A 760 49.37 -5.08 -9.72
C TYR A 760 48.10 -4.34 -10.12
N THR A 761 47.16 -4.24 -9.17
CA THR A 761 46.01 -3.33 -9.21
C THR A 761 45.83 -2.68 -7.85
N VAL A 762 45.20 -1.50 -7.81
CA VAL A 762 44.96 -0.75 -6.58
C VAL A 762 43.49 -0.33 -6.51
N LYS A 763 42.88 -0.37 -5.32
CA LYS A 763 41.52 0.13 -5.05
C LYS A 763 41.57 1.19 -3.95
N ALA A 764 40.91 2.33 -4.14
CA ALA A 764 40.68 3.33 -3.10
C ALA A 764 39.50 2.97 -2.19
N LYS A 765 39.55 3.44 -0.94
CA LYS A 765 38.49 3.35 0.07
C LYS A 765 38.32 4.67 0.82
N ASP A 766 37.10 4.94 1.27
CA ASP A 766 36.75 6.12 2.07
C ASP A 766 36.58 5.79 3.57
N ALA A 767 36.07 6.75 4.35
CA ALA A 767 35.81 6.57 5.78
C ALA A 767 34.51 5.81 6.07
N ALA A 768 33.57 5.77 5.12
CA ALA A 768 32.29 5.07 5.22
C ALA A 768 32.39 3.59 4.85
N GLY A 769 33.54 3.15 4.32
CA GLY A 769 33.83 1.78 3.92
C GLY A 769 33.47 1.46 2.47
N ASN A 770 33.13 2.47 1.67
CA ASN A 770 32.89 2.27 0.24
C ASN A 770 34.23 2.04 -0.48
N VAL A 771 34.24 1.10 -1.43
CA VAL A 771 35.45 0.69 -2.14
C VAL A 771 35.26 0.92 -3.64
N SER A 772 36.22 1.61 -4.25
CA SER A 772 36.25 1.88 -5.68
C SER A 772 36.42 0.62 -6.54
N ALA A 773 36.16 0.76 -7.85
CA ALA A 773 36.65 -0.19 -8.85
C ALA A 773 38.20 -0.24 -8.85
N ALA A 774 38.77 -1.34 -9.36
CA ALA A 774 40.23 -1.46 -9.48
C ALA A 774 40.79 -0.46 -10.50
N SER A 775 42.02 -0.01 -10.25
CA SER A 775 42.84 0.73 -11.22
C SER A 775 43.11 -0.07 -12.50
N ASN A 776 43.78 0.55 -13.47
CA ASN A 776 44.45 -0.21 -14.53
C ASN A 776 45.45 -1.22 -13.93
N THR A 777 45.70 -2.32 -14.63
CA THR A 777 46.75 -3.28 -14.27
C THR A 777 48.12 -2.74 -14.69
N ALA A 778 49.09 -2.75 -13.78
CA ALA A 778 50.49 -2.43 -14.08
C ALA A 778 51.37 -3.65 -13.79
N SER A 779 52.35 -3.92 -14.65
CA SER A 779 53.26 -5.06 -14.49
C SER A 779 54.71 -4.63 -14.62
N ALA A 780 55.59 -5.25 -13.84
CA ALA A 780 57.04 -5.06 -13.95
C ALA A 780 57.79 -6.36 -13.67
N THR A 781 58.94 -6.54 -14.31
CA THR A 781 59.87 -7.66 -14.12
C THR A 781 61.05 -7.19 -13.30
N THR A 782 61.31 -7.84 -12.15
CA THR A 782 62.48 -7.55 -11.31
C THR A 782 63.79 -7.73 -12.09
N GLN A 783 64.82 -6.95 -11.77
CA GLN A 783 66.12 -6.97 -12.48
C GLN A 783 66.90 -8.29 -12.29
N SER A 784 67.86 -8.55 -13.18
CA SER A 784 68.80 -9.68 -13.07
C SER A 784 69.89 -9.40 -12.03
N SER A 785 70.33 -10.41 -11.28
CA SER A 785 71.51 -10.29 -10.39
C SER A 785 72.82 -10.47 -11.18
N GLY A 786 73.70 -9.46 -11.22
CA GLY A 786 75.02 -9.56 -11.88
C GLY A 786 76.08 -10.23 -11.00
N GLY A 787 76.37 -11.50 -11.24
CA GLY A 787 77.43 -12.25 -10.55
C GLY A 787 77.69 -13.62 -11.19
N GLY A 788 78.90 -14.15 -11.00
CA GLY A 788 79.37 -15.41 -11.57
C GLY A 788 80.20 -16.25 -10.58
N THR A 789 80.39 -17.52 -10.92
CA THR A 789 81.12 -18.49 -10.10
C THR A 789 82.34 -19.00 -10.86
N GLY A 790 83.54 -18.71 -10.33
CA GLY A 790 84.78 -19.37 -10.72
C GLY A 790 84.98 -20.67 -9.93
N SER A 791 85.95 -21.49 -10.32
CA SER A 791 86.23 -22.79 -9.69
C SER A 791 86.53 -22.71 -8.19
N GLU A 792 87.03 -21.57 -7.72
CA GLU A 792 87.43 -21.38 -6.31
C GLU A 792 86.91 -20.06 -5.70
N PHE A 793 85.97 -19.37 -6.36
CA PHE A 793 85.41 -18.12 -5.86
C PHE A 793 84.06 -17.78 -6.50
N THR A 794 83.28 -16.91 -5.84
CA THR A 794 82.14 -16.22 -6.45
C THR A 794 82.38 -14.72 -6.44
N TYR A 795 81.86 -14.03 -7.45
CA TYR A 795 82.07 -12.59 -7.59
C TYR A 795 80.84 -11.92 -8.20
N GLY A 796 80.72 -10.61 -8.02
CA GLY A 796 79.66 -9.86 -8.67
C GLY A 796 79.73 -8.36 -8.48
N ALA A 797 78.79 -7.68 -9.12
CA ALA A 797 78.59 -6.25 -9.03
C ALA A 797 77.09 -5.96 -8.97
N SER A 798 76.70 -5.04 -8.09
CA SER A 798 75.29 -4.67 -7.87
C SER A 798 75.13 -3.17 -7.80
N SER A 799 74.06 -2.64 -8.37
CA SER A 799 73.73 -1.21 -8.27
C SER A 799 73.33 -0.88 -6.84
N VAL A 800 73.94 0.14 -6.22
CA VAL A 800 73.59 0.59 -4.86
C VAL A 800 73.06 2.02 -4.80
N SER A 801 73.35 2.85 -5.80
CA SER A 801 72.73 4.17 -6.01
C SER A 801 72.72 4.55 -7.49
N SER A 802 72.21 5.71 -7.88
CA SER A 802 72.26 6.16 -9.29
C SER A 802 73.68 6.37 -9.83
N THR A 803 74.68 6.54 -8.95
CA THR A 803 76.08 6.83 -9.33
C THR A 803 77.09 5.80 -8.82
N GLN A 804 76.64 4.77 -8.08
CA GLN A 804 77.53 3.83 -7.40
C GLN A 804 77.11 2.37 -7.61
N ALA A 805 78.08 1.49 -7.80
CA ALA A 805 77.92 0.04 -7.72
C ALA A 805 78.71 -0.52 -6.54
N LEU A 806 78.25 -1.60 -5.93
CA LEU A 806 79.01 -2.37 -4.97
C LEU A 806 79.52 -3.64 -5.65
N THR A 807 80.85 -3.76 -5.73
CA THR A 807 81.54 -4.95 -6.23
C THR A 807 81.94 -5.84 -5.08
N TRP A 808 81.92 -7.15 -5.29
CA TRP A 808 82.22 -8.10 -4.23
C TRP A 808 82.86 -9.39 -4.74
N PHE A 809 83.62 -10.06 -3.85
CA PHE A 809 84.37 -11.28 -4.12
C PHE A 809 84.37 -12.20 -2.88
N VAL A 810 84.10 -13.49 -3.09
CA VAL A 810 84.05 -14.52 -2.04
C VAL A 810 84.99 -15.66 -2.41
N PRO A 811 86.13 -15.83 -1.70
CA PRO A 811 86.93 -17.04 -1.78
C PRO A 811 86.11 -18.27 -1.37
N THR A 812 86.24 -19.38 -2.09
CA THR A 812 85.59 -20.65 -1.76
C THR A 812 86.65 -21.70 -1.46
N GLY A 813 86.63 -22.24 -0.24
CA GLY A 813 87.59 -23.27 0.19
C GLY A 813 88.96 -22.77 0.64
N PHE A 814 89.16 -21.45 0.74
CA PHE A 814 90.35 -20.85 1.33
C PHE A 814 90.05 -19.46 1.91
N THR A 815 90.94 -18.95 2.76
CA THR A 815 90.87 -17.57 3.27
C THR A 815 91.90 -16.73 2.55
N ALA A 816 91.44 -15.69 1.84
CA ALA A 816 92.33 -14.66 1.30
C ALA A 816 92.66 -13.65 2.41
N ASN A 817 93.92 -13.26 2.57
CA ASN A 817 94.28 -12.19 3.51
C ASN A 817 94.03 -10.80 2.92
N TYR A 818 94.00 -10.70 1.59
CA TYR A 818 93.57 -9.52 0.87
C TYR A 818 92.99 -9.92 -0.49
N VAL A 819 92.10 -9.08 -0.99
CA VAL A 819 91.62 -9.09 -2.37
C VAL A 819 91.74 -7.66 -2.89
N ILE A 820 92.31 -7.50 -4.07
CA ILE A 820 92.42 -6.23 -4.78
C ILE A 820 91.51 -6.33 -5.99
N ILE A 821 90.63 -5.36 -6.17
CA ILE A 821 89.86 -5.22 -7.41
C ILE A 821 90.59 -4.26 -8.36
N HIS A 822 90.70 -4.69 -9.60
CA HIS A 822 91.15 -3.88 -10.72
C HIS A 822 89.91 -3.51 -11.51
N TYR A 823 89.59 -2.23 -11.64
CA TYR A 823 88.42 -1.83 -12.41
C TYR A 823 88.65 -0.58 -13.24
N SER A 824 87.90 -0.48 -14.34
CA SER A 824 87.88 0.67 -15.24
C SER A 824 86.50 0.82 -15.86
N TYR A 825 86.18 2.04 -16.30
CA TYR A 825 85.01 2.34 -17.10
C TYR A 825 85.28 3.58 -17.97
N PRO A 826 84.50 3.83 -19.04
CA PRO A 826 84.71 4.99 -19.90
C PRO A 826 84.81 6.31 -19.11
N GLY A 827 85.96 7.00 -19.24
CA GLY A 827 86.25 8.24 -18.51
C GLY A 827 87.07 8.08 -17.23
N LEU A 828 87.29 6.86 -16.74
CA LEU A 828 88.17 6.55 -15.61
C LEU A 828 89.21 5.49 -16.01
N GLY A 829 90.49 5.87 -15.94
CA GLY A 829 91.60 4.92 -16.10
C GLY A 829 91.57 3.83 -15.02
N GLN A 830 92.28 2.72 -15.24
CA GLN A 830 92.25 1.59 -14.32
C GLN A 830 92.61 1.99 -12.89
N GLN A 831 91.76 1.60 -11.96
CA GLN A 831 91.96 1.71 -10.52
C GLN A 831 92.28 0.35 -9.94
N ASN A 832 93.17 0.30 -8.94
CA ASN A 832 93.55 -0.91 -8.24
C ASN A 832 93.31 -0.67 -6.75
N VAL A 833 92.29 -1.31 -6.19
CA VAL A 833 91.79 -1.00 -4.85
C VAL A 833 91.77 -2.26 -4.00
N THR A 834 92.48 -2.25 -2.87
CA THR A 834 92.33 -3.30 -1.86
C THR A 834 90.92 -3.24 -1.28
N MET A 835 90.17 -4.32 -1.46
CA MET A 835 88.80 -4.45 -0.99
C MET A 835 88.77 -4.58 0.53
N THR A 836 87.64 -4.22 1.15
CA THR A 836 87.45 -4.39 2.59
C THR A 836 86.64 -5.67 2.85
N TYR A 837 87.10 -6.51 3.78
CA TYR A 837 86.33 -7.70 4.17
C TYR A 837 85.20 -7.32 5.11
N ASN A 838 83.96 -7.64 4.72
CA ASN A 838 82.78 -7.42 5.52
C ASN A 838 82.38 -8.73 6.19
N SER A 839 82.61 -8.83 7.51
CA SER A 839 82.31 -10.04 8.28
C SER A 839 80.81 -10.34 8.40
N GLY A 840 79.94 -9.34 8.23
CA GLY A 840 78.49 -9.52 8.25
C GLY A 840 77.94 -10.19 6.99
N THR A 841 78.56 -9.96 5.83
CA THR A 841 78.19 -10.59 4.55
C THR A 841 79.12 -11.73 4.14
N GLY A 842 80.23 -11.93 4.86
CA GLY A 842 81.20 -13.01 4.63
C GLY A 842 82.01 -12.85 3.34
N ARG A 843 82.17 -11.62 2.83
CA ARG A 843 82.82 -11.36 1.54
C ARG A 843 83.64 -10.08 1.51
N TRP A 844 84.55 -10.00 0.54
CA TRP A 844 85.31 -8.79 0.23
C TRP A 844 84.45 -7.88 -0.62
N GLU A 845 84.32 -6.60 -0.24
CA GLU A 845 83.45 -5.64 -0.91
C GLU A 845 84.18 -4.32 -1.14
N THR A 846 83.87 -3.64 -2.25
CA THR A 846 84.28 -2.25 -2.49
C THR A 846 83.25 -1.52 -3.34
N PRO A 847 82.86 -0.29 -2.94
CA PRO A 847 82.02 0.55 -3.78
C PRO A 847 82.84 1.16 -4.93
N VAL A 848 82.26 1.12 -6.13
CA VAL A 848 82.74 1.81 -7.33
C VAL A 848 81.83 2.99 -7.61
N ASN A 849 82.39 4.19 -7.54
CA ASN A 849 81.68 5.45 -7.74
C ASN A 849 81.79 5.96 -9.19
N GLY A 850 80.91 6.88 -9.56
CA GLY A 850 80.92 7.59 -10.85
C GLY A 850 80.30 6.82 -12.01
N LEU A 851 79.51 5.78 -11.72
CA LEU A 851 78.83 4.94 -12.72
C LEU A 851 77.41 5.43 -12.96
N THR A 852 77.13 5.99 -14.14
CA THR A 852 75.78 6.33 -14.61
C THR A 852 75.17 5.20 -15.43
N SER A 853 73.84 5.17 -15.58
CA SER A 853 73.13 4.12 -16.35
C SER A 853 73.70 3.98 -17.77
N GLY A 854 73.86 2.74 -18.21
CA GLY A 854 74.48 2.37 -19.48
C GLY A 854 76.01 2.28 -19.46
N VAL A 855 76.69 2.75 -18.42
CA VAL A 855 78.16 2.64 -18.31
C VAL A 855 78.57 1.22 -17.94
N THR A 856 79.41 0.60 -18.77
CA THR A 856 79.98 -0.72 -18.50
C THR A 856 81.24 -0.62 -17.64
N LEU A 857 81.15 -1.15 -16.42
CA LEU A 857 82.27 -1.40 -15.54
C LEU A 857 82.98 -2.67 -15.99
N SER A 858 84.26 -2.57 -16.32
CA SER A 858 85.14 -3.70 -16.57
C SER A 858 86.02 -3.93 -15.35
N TYR A 859 86.07 -5.15 -14.81
CA TYR A 859 86.77 -5.43 -13.57
C TYR A 859 87.34 -6.85 -13.47
N SER A 860 88.46 -7.02 -12.78
CA SER A 860 89.06 -8.29 -12.39
C SER A 860 89.56 -8.21 -10.95
N PHE A 861 90.01 -9.34 -10.39
CA PHE A 861 90.52 -9.40 -9.03
C PHE A 861 91.89 -10.01 -8.98
N THR A 862 92.69 -9.51 -8.06
CA THR A 862 93.91 -10.16 -7.58
C THR A 862 93.66 -10.59 -6.15
N TYR A 863 94.02 -11.82 -5.79
CA TYR A 863 93.85 -12.31 -4.43
C TYR A 863 95.04 -13.14 -3.96
N ASN A 864 95.26 -13.11 -2.65
CA ASN A 864 96.24 -13.94 -1.98
C ASN A 864 95.63 -15.31 -1.61
N LYS A 865 96.36 -16.38 -1.89
CA LYS A 865 96.05 -17.73 -1.42
C LYS A 865 97.33 -18.46 -1.06
N ASN A 866 97.44 -18.93 0.18
CA ASN A 866 98.60 -19.68 0.71
C ASN A 866 99.96 -18.99 0.47
N GLY A 867 100.00 -17.66 0.52
CA GLY A 867 101.22 -16.86 0.33
C GLY A 867 101.54 -16.49 -1.12
N ALA A 868 100.85 -17.08 -2.12
CA ALA A 868 100.97 -16.72 -3.53
C ALA A 868 99.83 -15.79 -3.98
N GLN A 869 100.06 -15.03 -5.06
CA GLN A 869 99.12 -14.08 -5.65
C GLN A 869 98.56 -14.64 -6.97
N TYR A 870 97.25 -14.52 -7.16
CA TYR A 870 96.52 -15.00 -8.33
C TYR A 870 95.62 -13.91 -8.89
N ASP A 871 95.50 -13.86 -10.21
CA ASP A 871 94.65 -12.91 -10.92
C ASP A 871 93.51 -13.61 -11.64
N THR A 872 92.33 -13.00 -11.64
CA THR A 872 91.17 -13.50 -12.38
C THR A 872 91.14 -12.95 -13.81
N PRO A 873 90.40 -13.61 -14.71
CA PRO A 873 89.95 -12.98 -15.95
C PRO A 873 89.21 -11.67 -15.69
N THR A 874 89.09 -10.85 -16.74
CA THR A 874 88.29 -9.62 -16.71
C THR A 874 86.82 -9.92 -16.94
N TYR A 875 85.97 -9.30 -16.15
CA TYR A 875 84.52 -9.39 -16.16
C TYR A 875 83.92 -8.02 -16.47
N THR A 876 82.66 -8.01 -16.91
CA THR A 876 81.95 -6.75 -17.17
C THR A 876 80.60 -6.73 -16.48
N TRP A 877 80.20 -5.55 -16.03
CA TRP A 877 78.88 -5.26 -15.49
C TRP A 877 78.42 -3.90 -15.98
N THR A 878 77.28 -3.84 -16.66
CA THR A 878 76.71 -2.57 -17.12
C THR A 878 75.77 -2.02 -16.06
N LYS A 879 75.97 -0.76 -15.70
CA LYS A 879 75.10 -0.04 -14.79
C LYS A 879 73.68 -0.01 -15.37
N PRO A 880 72.68 -0.65 -14.73
CA PRO A 880 71.30 -0.61 -15.21
C PRO A 880 70.78 0.82 -15.24
#